data_AF-A0A8E2H1A9-F1
#
_entry.id   AF-A0A8E2H1A9-F1
#
_cell.length_a   1.000
_cell.length_b   1.000
_cell.length_c   1.000
_cell.angle_alpha   90.00
_cell.angle_beta   90.00
_cell.angle_gamma   90.00
#
_symmetry.space_group_name_H-M   'P 1'
#
loop_
_entity.id
_entity.type
_entity.pdbx_description
1 polymer ?
#
loop_
_entity_poly.entity_id
_entity_poly.type
_entity_poly.pdbx_seq_one_letter_code
_entity_poly.pdbx_strand_id
1 'polypeptide(L)'
;MKPVRYALLGATMFMSHGADARLTRIEVEKTAPDKPGYETISGRFYGEVSPTDPHNTIITDIAAAPRNARGMVEYSATFAITRPLGGSDTLFYDVPNRGNILRDPDPMGFVRVVSGWQGDLPEDAGLQTARVPVAKGLTGPVLARFVDMPAGVTSLPITGSIGRPTPRPLPVSLDTTKARLMRLKGDSAPLETIKPSDWAFADCRTVPFPGTPDPARICLRGGFDPKFAYTLAYEGKDPLVLGLGFAATRDLVAFLRHADKDDAGHPNPAGKIAYAIASGTSQSGNYVRTFVHLGFNEDEAGRRVFDGVNPNIAARQVPLNLRFGVPGGAAGLFEPGSEGTLWWTRYNDKARGRGVSSLLDRCHASDTCPKVVETFGSAEFWGLRMSPGLIGTDGRADLPLPPEVRRYYFPSTTHGGSWSGGFPTAGDPTPAGCALPGNAVSSMESLRAAQMMLVAWVREGKAPLPSRYPTLKGGDLVAATAKAMGWPAIAGAPVPDGKLNSLLNYDFGPGYKTHDTSGVIGKQPPRVLGALPQRVPRVNADGNETSGVPAVALQVPLGSHLGWNVKADGYEAGGGCGFAGGFIPFARTKAERLARHDPRLSLEERYHDHAGFVEAVRKAVARQKAAGWLLEADAQKLIAQAEASKVLTD
;
A
#
# COMPACT_ATOMS: atom_id res chain seq x y z
N MET A 1 -37.41 76.58 7.30
CA MET A 1 -36.43 75.59 6.78
C MET A 1 -35.49 75.22 7.93
N LYS A 2 -35.43 73.92 8.28
CA LYS A 2 -34.60 73.38 9.38
C LYS A 2 -33.19 73.03 8.85
N PRO A 3 -32.11 73.16 9.66
CA PRO A 3 -30.79 72.68 9.25
C PRO A 3 -30.66 71.17 9.54
N VAL A 4 -30.21 70.42 8.55
CA VAL A 4 -29.93 68.98 8.66
C VAL A 4 -28.47 68.82 9.08
N ARG A 5 -28.23 68.15 10.20
CA ARG A 5 -26.91 67.67 10.65
C ARG A 5 -26.59 66.35 9.95
N TYR A 6 -25.47 66.29 9.25
CA TYR A 6 -24.90 65.03 8.75
C TYR A 6 -24.16 64.33 9.89
N ALA A 7 -24.60 63.11 10.23
CA ALA A 7 -23.86 62.20 11.10
C ALA A 7 -22.97 61.30 10.23
N LEU A 8 -21.65 61.35 10.43
CA LEU A 8 -20.73 60.35 9.87
C LEU A 8 -20.92 59.04 10.65
N LEU A 9 -21.45 58.00 10.00
CA LEU A 9 -21.25 56.63 10.45
C LEU A 9 -19.87 56.16 9.96
N GLY A 10 -18.94 55.96 10.89
CA GLY A 10 -17.72 55.23 10.64
C GLY A 10 -18.04 53.75 10.46
N ALA A 11 -17.84 53.22 9.26
CA ALA A 11 -17.89 51.79 8.99
C ALA A 11 -16.58 51.15 9.47
N THR A 12 -16.60 50.49 10.62
CA THR A 12 -15.51 49.63 11.08
C THR A 12 -15.50 48.38 10.19
N MET A 13 -14.57 48.33 9.22
CA MET A 13 -14.23 47.07 8.54
C MET A 13 -13.60 46.13 9.58
N PHE A 14 -14.38 45.16 10.06
CA PHE A 14 -13.81 43.96 10.66
C PHE A 14 -13.13 43.18 9.53
N MET A 15 -11.82 43.31 9.40
CA MET A 15 -11.02 42.31 8.68
C MET A 15 -11.09 41.01 9.48
N SER A 16 -12.02 40.13 9.11
CA SER A 16 -11.94 38.72 9.50
C SER A 16 -10.65 38.18 8.90
N HIS A 17 -9.60 38.14 9.70
CA HIS A 17 -8.42 37.33 9.39
C HIS A 17 -8.93 35.89 9.38
N GLY A 18 -9.19 35.34 8.19
CA GLY A 18 -9.37 33.90 8.06
C GLY A 18 -8.15 33.26 8.70
N ALA A 19 -8.38 32.39 9.69
CA ALA A 19 -7.29 31.62 10.26
C ALA A 19 -6.73 30.74 9.13
N ASP A 20 -5.52 31.04 8.66
CA ASP A 20 -4.80 30.19 7.71
C ASP A 20 -4.67 28.80 8.34
N ALA A 21 -5.35 27.81 7.76
CA ALA A 21 -5.22 26.42 8.18
C ALA A 21 -3.96 25.82 7.55
N ARG A 22 -3.07 25.27 8.40
CA ARG A 22 -1.79 24.67 8.04
C ARG A 22 -1.10 24.09 9.27
N LEU A 23 0.13 23.62 9.11
CA LEU A 23 1.07 23.39 10.22
C LEU A 23 1.26 24.71 10.98
N THR A 24 0.87 24.71 12.26
CA THR A 24 0.95 25.89 13.14
C THR A 24 2.19 25.86 14.03
N ARG A 25 2.68 24.66 14.36
CA ARG A 25 3.85 24.49 15.21
C ARG A 25 4.64 23.23 14.87
N ILE A 26 5.97 23.34 14.83
CA ILE A 26 6.91 22.21 14.72
C ILE A 26 7.89 22.24 15.89
N GLU A 27 8.03 21.11 16.57
CA GLU A 27 8.93 20.94 17.71
C GLU A 27 10.00 19.92 17.35
N VAL A 28 11.24 20.36 17.38
CA VAL A 28 12.41 19.48 17.31
C VAL A 28 12.69 18.95 18.70
N GLU A 29 12.44 17.66 18.92
CA GLU A 29 12.70 16.99 20.19
C GLU A 29 14.14 16.47 20.27
N LYS A 30 14.70 16.05 19.12
CA LYS A 30 16.05 15.49 19.04
C LYS A 30 16.71 15.82 17.72
N THR A 31 17.98 16.22 17.77
CA THR A 31 18.90 16.23 16.63
C THR A 31 20.07 15.33 16.98
N ALA A 32 20.40 14.38 16.11
CA ALA A 32 21.49 13.45 16.32
C ALA A 32 22.31 13.26 15.04
N PRO A 33 23.65 13.07 15.15
CA PRO A 33 24.44 12.60 14.03
C PRO A 33 23.88 11.29 13.47
N ASP A 34 23.91 11.16 12.16
CA ASP A 34 23.59 9.92 11.44
C ASP A 34 24.88 9.37 10.80
N LYS A 35 24.82 8.72 9.65
CA LYS A 35 26.00 8.36 8.86
C LYS A 35 26.89 9.59 8.55
N PRO A 36 28.18 9.38 8.21
CA PRO A 36 29.10 10.48 7.93
C PRO A 36 28.53 11.51 6.95
N GLY A 37 28.49 12.78 7.37
CA GLY A 37 27.97 13.91 6.59
C GLY A 37 26.46 14.15 6.71
N TYR A 38 25.74 13.44 7.58
CA TYR A 38 24.30 13.56 7.79
C TYR A 38 23.94 13.74 9.26
N GLU A 39 22.76 14.33 9.48
CA GLU A 39 22.09 14.37 10.77
C GLU A 39 20.62 13.95 10.61
N THR A 40 20.05 13.43 11.70
CA THR A 40 18.63 13.11 11.80
C THR A 40 17.97 13.99 12.87
N ILE A 41 16.93 14.71 12.46
CA ILE A 41 16.11 15.60 13.28
C ILE A 41 14.75 14.93 13.46
N SER A 42 14.30 14.73 14.69
CA SER A 42 13.00 14.12 14.99
C SER A 42 12.21 14.93 16.01
N GLY A 43 10.90 14.85 15.91
CA GLY A 43 10.00 15.44 16.89
C GLY A 43 8.55 15.38 16.45
N ARG A 44 7.81 16.45 16.70
CA ARG A 44 6.37 16.52 16.47
C ARG A 44 5.97 17.82 15.80
N PHE A 45 4.95 17.74 14.96
CA PHE A 45 4.30 18.93 14.41
C PHE A 45 2.80 18.90 14.72
N TYR A 46 2.22 20.08 14.71
CA TYR A 46 0.84 20.38 15.06
C TYR A 46 0.25 21.21 13.92
N GLY A 47 -1.00 20.93 13.59
CA GLY A 47 -1.70 21.70 12.58
C GLY A 47 -3.19 21.75 12.84
N GLU A 48 -3.83 22.60 12.09
CA GLU A 48 -5.25 22.92 12.23
C GLU A 48 -5.85 23.08 10.84
N VAL A 49 -7.00 22.46 10.61
CA VAL A 49 -7.72 22.58 9.33
C VAL A 49 -9.12 23.13 9.53
N SER A 50 -9.59 23.95 8.58
CA SER A 50 -10.98 24.40 8.57
C SER A 50 -11.87 23.28 8.02
N PRO A 51 -12.94 22.87 8.74
CA PRO A 51 -13.85 21.81 8.28
C PRO A 51 -14.75 22.25 7.11
N THR A 52 -14.76 23.54 6.78
CA THR A 52 -15.55 24.12 5.67
C THR A 52 -14.70 24.53 4.49
N ASP A 53 -13.38 24.44 4.60
CA ASP A 53 -12.48 24.71 3.48
C ASP A 53 -12.65 23.62 2.39
N PRO A 54 -12.75 23.98 1.10
CA PRO A 54 -12.92 23.03 0.01
C PRO A 54 -11.88 21.90 -0.01
N HIS A 55 -10.62 22.17 0.36
CA HIS A 55 -9.54 21.18 0.40
C HIS A 55 -9.75 20.12 1.49
N ASN A 56 -10.50 20.47 2.55
CA ASN A 56 -10.69 19.63 3.73
C ASN A 56 -12.09 18.99 3.78
N THR A 57 -13.08 19.53 3.07
CA THR A 57 -14.47 19.01 3.07
C THR A 57 -14.59 17.58 2.55
N ILE A 58 -13.57 17.08 1.83
CA ILE A 58 -13.49 15.68 1.39
C ILE A 58 -13.25 14.70 2.57
N ILE A 59 -12.73 15.18 3.70
CA ILE A 59 -12.42 14.35 4.87
C ILE A 59 -13.73 13.89 5.55
N THR A 60 -13.93 12.59 5.59
CA THR A 60 -15.09 11.96 6.22
C THR A 60 -15.16 12.31 7.71
N ASP A 61 -16.35 12.67 8.17
CA ASP A 61 -16.68 13.04 9.55
C ASP A 61 -16.00 14.33 10.08
N ILE A 62 -15.30 15.10 9.23
CA ILE A 62 -14.61 16.34 9.67
C ILE A 62 -15.57 17.39 10.24
N ALA A 63 -16.79 17.48 9.71
CA ALA A 63 -17.78 18.44 10.19
C ALA A 63 -18.21 18.18 11.64
N ALA A 64 -18.13 16.92 12.09
CA ALA A 64 -18.45 16.46 13.44
C ALA A 64 -17.23 16.40 14.37
N ALA A 65 -16.03 16.72 13.87
CA ALA A 65 -14.83 16.78 14.67
C ALA A 65 -14.93 17.93 15.70
N PRO A 66 -14.38 17.75 16.92
CA PRO A 66 -14.21 18.85 17.87
C PRO A 66 -13.39 19.97 17.24
N ARG A 67 -13.75 21.21 17.59
CA ARG A 67 -13.13 22.43 17.07
C ARG A 67 -12.54 23.23 18.22
N ASN A 68 -11.39 23.87 17.99
CA ASN A 68 -10.80 24.81 18.94
C ASN A 68 -11.55 26.15 18.93
N ALA A 69 -11.08 27.11 19.74
CA ALA A 69 -11.71 28.44 19.86
C ALA A 69 -11.73 29.25 18.55
N ARG A 70 -10.89 28.91 17.56
CA ARG A 70 -10.87 29.51 16.22
C ARG A 70 -11.84 28.81 15.24
N GLY A 71 -12.51 27.74 15.67
CA GLY A 71 -13.37 26.93 14.80
C GLY A 71 -12.62 25.91 13.96
N MET A 72 -11.34 25.66 14.25
CA MET A 72 -10.46 24.77 13.49
C MET A 72 -10.40 23.38 14.10
N VAL A 73 -10.17 22.35 13.28
CA VAL A 73 -9.98 20.96 13.70
C VAL A 73 -8.50 20.68 13.84
N GLU A 74 -8.06 20.30 15.04
CA GLU A 74 -6.65 20.13 15.37
C GLU A 74 -6.18 18.69 15.12
N TYR A 75 -4.91 18.55 14.72
CA TYR A 75 -4.20 17.28 14.68
C TYR A 75 -2.74 17.48 15.10
N SER A 76 -2.04 16.37 15.37
CA SER A 76 -0.58 16.38 15.50
C SER A 76 0.01 15.10 14.94
N ALA A 77 1.29 15.12 14.58
CA ALA A 77 1.98 13.93 14.11
C ALA A 77 3.48 14.01 14.39
N THR A 78 4.10 12.85 14.50
CA THR A 78 5.55 12.72 14.64
C THR A 78 6.24 12.88 13.29
N PHE A 79 7.50 13.30 13.28
CA PHE A 79 8.32 13.32 12.08
C PHE A 79 9.77 12.91 12.37
N ALA A 80 10.46 12.47 11.33
CA ALA A 80 11.92 12.41 11.27
C ALA A 80 12.42 12.92 9.91
N ILE A 81 13.49 13.72 9.95
CA ILE A 81 14.15 14.31 8.78
C ILE A 81 15.62 13.92 8.84
N THR A 82 16.08 13.13 7.89
CA THR A 82 17.50 12.82 7.70
C THR A 82 18.03 13.69 6.55
N ARG A 83 18.99 14.57 6.85
CA ARG A 83 19.52 15.53 5.86
C ARG A 83 21.05 15.57 5.84
N PRO A 84 21.66 15.87 4.69
CA PRO A 84 23.10 16.14 4.62
C PRO A 84 23.42 17.46 5.34
N LEU A 85 24.58 17.54 6.01
CA LEU A 85 25.04 18.74 6.72
C LEU A 85 25.24 19.94 5.78
N GLY A 86 25.53 19.68 4.49
CA GLY A 86 25.62 20.70 3.44
C GLY A 86 24.28 21.17 2.87
N GLY A 87 23.16 20.60 3.31
CA GLY A 87 21.83 20.84 2.76
C GLY A 87 21.58 20.15 1.40
N SER A 88 20.32 20.20 0.95
CA SER A 88 19.90 19.70 -0.35
C SER A 88 18.64 20.47 -0.79
N ASP A 89 18.51 20.71 -2.09
CA ASP A 89 17.33 21.36 -2.68
C ASP A 89 16.16 20.38 -2.90
N THR A 90 16.36 19.11 -2.59
CA THR A 90 15.42 18.03 -2.90
C THR A 90 14.99 17.32 -1.63
N LEU A 91 13.69 17.32 -1.41
CA LEU A 91 13.02 16.57 -0.37
C LEU A 91 12.48 15.25 -0.96
N PHE A 92 12.83 14.14 -0.32
CA PHE A 92 12.30 12.82 -0.63
C PHE A 92 11.46 12.33 0.55
N TYR A 93 10.15 12.42 0.42
CA TYR A 93 9.19 12.00 1.44
C TYR A 93 8.89 10.51 1.30
N ASP A 94 9.20 9.76 2.34
CA ASP A 94 8.82 8.37 2.42
C ASP A 94 7.60 8.20 3.31
N VAL A 95 6.51 7.73 2.72
CA VAL A 95 5.28 7.46 3.47
C VAL A 95 5.50 6.20 4.32
N PRO A 96 5.49 6.29 5.67
CA PRO A 96 5.78 5.15 6.53
C PRO A 96 4.67 4.10 6.42
N ASN A 97 5.03 2.85 6.17
CA ASN A 97 4.09 1.73 6.16
C ASN A 97 3.82 1.31 7.61
N ARG A 98 2.59 1.53 8.10
CA ARG A 98 2.17 1.28 9.49
C ARG A 98 3.07 1.94 10.53
N GLY A 99 3.47 3.18 10.22
CA GLY A 99 4.34 3.99 11.07
C GLY A 99 5.80 3.54 11.10
N ASN A 100 6.21 2.48 10.40
CA ASN A 100 7.60 2.04 10.45
C ASN A 100 8.54 3.14 9.92
N ILE A 101 9.58 3.44 10.69
CA ILE A 101 10.64 4.37 10.32
C ILE A 101 11.54 3.69 9.28
N LEU A 102 11.82 4.37 8.17
CA LEU A 102 12.88 3.94 7.25
C LEU A 102 14.24 4.27 7.87
N ARG A 103 15.08 3.25 8.01
CA ARG A 103 16.43 3.36 8.62
C ARG A 103 17.57 3.27 7.61
N ASP A 104 17.28 3.12 6.33
CA ASP A 104 18.33 2.94 5.32
C ASP A 104 18.94 4.28 4.88
N PRO A 105 20.29 4.37 4.83
CA PRO A 105 21.03 5.58 4.53
C PRO A 105 20.76 6.04 3.09
N ASP A 106 20.42 7.32 2.90
CA ASP A 106 20.18 7.92 1.58
C ASP A 106 21.46 7.99 0.72
N PRO A 107 21.69 7.12 -0.27
CA PRO A 107 22.92 7.20 -1.07
C PRO A 107 22.94 8.43 -1.99
N MET A 108 21.87 9.25 -2.03
CA MET A 108 21.62 10.24 -3.07
C MET A 108 21.74 11.70 -2.60
N GLY A 109 21.89 11.97 -1.30
CA GLY A 109 22.11 13.35 -0.81
C GLY A 109 20.85 14.20 -0.73
N PHE A 110 19.68 13.62 -0.55
CA PHE A 110 18.42 14.33 -0.38
C PHE A 110 18.10 14.57 1.10
N VAL A 111 17.17 15.50 1.34
CA VAL A 111 16.48 15.62 2.62
C VAL A 111 15.40 14.53 2.65
N ARG A 112 15.63 13.44 3.37
CA ARG A 112 14.62 12.38 3.54
C ARG A 112 13.68 12.73 4.69
N VAL A 113 12.39 12.65 4.43
CA VAL A 113 11.35 12.99 5.41
C VAL A 113 10.40 11.82 5.57
N VAL A 114 10.13 11.44 6.81
CA VAL A 114 9.08 10.50 7.18
C VAL A 114 8.22 11.15 8.24
N SER A 115 6.90 11.01 8.15
CA SER A 115 6.01 11.57 9.17
C SER A 115 4.76 10.73 9.39
N GLY A 116 4.19 10.87 10.58
CA GLY A 116 2.98 10.18 10.99
C GLY A 116 1.77 10.66 10.19
N TRP A 117 1.02 9.71 9.64
CA TRP A 117 -0.26 9.96 8.96
C TRP A 117 -1.37 9.05 9.50
N GLN A 118 -0.99 7.88 10.03
CA GLN A 118 -1.93 6.88 10.48
C GLN A 118 -2.32 7.16 11.95
N GLY A 119 -3.58 7.55 12.16
CA GLY A 119 -4.10 8.03 13.45
C GLY A 119 -4.65 6.96 14.40
N ASP A 120 -4.76 5.71 13.96
CA ASP A 120 -5.22 4.55 14.74
C ASP A 120 -4.06 3.70 15.30
N LEU A 121 -2.81 4.13 15.08
CA LEU A 121 -1.64 3.51 15.69
C LEU A 121 -1.41 4.07 17.11
N PRO A 122 -1.17 3.21 18.10
CA PRO A 122 -0.67 3.67 19.39
C PRO A 122 0.71 4.32 19.19
N GLU A 123 1.00 5.37 19.97
CA GLU A 123 2.34 5.97 19.94
C GLU A 123 3.39 4.98 20.45
N ASP A 124 4.53 4.96 19.77
CA ASP A 124 5.67 4.12 20.07
C ASP A 124 6.93 4.82 19.55
N ALA A 125 8.04 4.75 20.28
CA ALA A 125 9.28 5.45 19.91
C ALA A 125 9.89 4.95 18.59
N GLY A 126 9.54 3.74 18.15
CA GLY A 126 9.96 3.16 16.88
C GLY A 126 9.03 3.49 15.70
N LEU A 127 7.96 4.28 15.92
CA LEU A 127 6.94 4.56 14.91
C LEU A 127 6.73 6.05 14.66
N GLN A 128 6.28 6.35 13.44
CA GLN A 128 5.73 7.62 13.02
C GLN A 128 4.21 7.53 13.01
N THR A 129 3.56 8.18 13.97
CA THR A 129 2.12 8.15 14.21
C THR A 129 1.50 9.54 14.16
N ALA A 130 0.20 9.59 13.92
CA ALA A 130 -0.61 10.80 14.01
C ALA A 130 -1.59 10.70 15.19
N ARG A 131 -1.99 11.85 15.74
CA ARG A 131 -3.13 12.00 16.63
C ARG A 131 -4.18 12.81 15.90
N VAL A 132 -5.33 12.17 15.69
CA VAL A 132 -6.51 12.77 15.06
C VAL A 132 -7.67 12.78 16.05
N PRO A 133 -8.60 13.73 15.94
CA PRO A 133 -9.73 13.83 16.84
C PRO A 133 -10.74 12.69 16.64
N VAL A 134 -11.53 12.48 17.68
CA VAL A 134 -12.68 11.58 17.69
C VAL A 134 -13.95 12.38 17.44
N ALA A 135 -14.71 12.02 16.41
CA ALA A 135 -16.04 12.59 16.16
C ALA A 135 -17.08 11.93 17.08
N LYS A 136 -17.18 12.43 18.31
CA LYS A 136 -18.02 11.86 19.38
C LYS A 136 -19.51 11.85 19.02
N GLY A 137 -20.20 10.80 19.45
CA GLY A 137 -21.65 10.64 19.27
C GLY A 137 -22.07 10.05 17.93
N LEU A 138 -21.14 9.86 16.99
CA LEU A 138 -21.43 9.15 15.75
C LEU A 138 -21.35 7.64 15.97
N THR A 139 -22.26 6.91 15.33
CA THR A 139 -22.26 5.44 15.29
C THR A 139 -22.25 4.93 13.85
N GLY A 140 -22.08 3.63 13.69
CA GLY A 140 -22.33 2.95 12.43
C GLY A 140 -21.82 1.50 12.40
N PRO A 141 -22.10 0.78 11.30
CA PRO A 141 -21.69 -0.60 11.14
C PRO A 141 -20.17 -0.76 11.07
N VAL A 142 -19.65 -1.68 11.88
CA VAL A 142 -18.25 -2.08 11.91
C VAL A 142 -18.15 -3.55 11.52
N LEU A 143 -17.13 -3.87 10.71
CA LEU A 143 -16.72 -5.24 10.44
C LEU A 143 -15.27 -5.46 10.94
N ALA A 144 -15.06 -6.62 11.56
CA ALA A 144 -13.76 -7.14 11.96
C ALA A 144 -13.64 -8.59 11.48
N ARG A 145 -12.49 -8.96 10.91
CA ARG A 145 -12.22 -10.34 10.47
C ARG A 145 -11.03 -10.90 11.23
N PHE A 146 -11.12 -12.18 11.54
CA PHE A 146 -10.10 -12.93 12.24
C PHE A 146 -9.73 -14.12 11.37
N VAL A 147 -8.48 -14.19 10.95
CA VAL A 147 -7.91 -15.24 10.11
C VAL A 147 -6.57 -15.66 10.72
N ASP A 148 -6.12 -16.87 10.41
CA ASP A 148 -4.81 -17.39 10.85
C ASP A 148 -4.57 -17.25 12.37
N MET A 149 -5.63 -17.41 13.16
CA MET A 149 -5.55 -17.36 14.62
C MET A 149 -4.81 -18.59 15.17
N PRO A 150 -4.07 -18.47 16.29
CA PRO A 150 -3.45 -19.62 16.93
C PRO A 150 -4.50 -20.66 17.37
N ALA A 151 -4.13 -21.93 17.35
CA ALA A 151 -4.99 -23.00 17.85
C ALA A 151 -5.23 -22.86 19.37
N GLY A 152 -6.41 -23.27 19.84
CA GLY A 152 -6.75 -23.32 21.26
C GLY A 152 -7.10 -21.97 21.90
N VAL A 153 -7.16 -20.88 21.11
CA VAL A 153 -7.57 -19.57 21.63
C VAL A 153 -9.07 -19.55 21.90
N THR A 154 -9.46 -19.02 23.06
CA THR A 154 -10.86 -18.83 23.48
C THR A 154 -11.34 -17.39 23.31
N SER A 155 -10.42 -16.44 23.13
CA SER A 155 -10.73 -15.03 22.96
C SER A 155 -9.79 -14.33 22.00
N LEU A 156 -10.36 -13.43 21.20
CA LEU A 156 -9.63 -12.65 20.20
C LEU A 156 -9.85 -11.15 20.44
N PRO A 157 -8.80 -10.32 20.32
CA PRO A 157 -8.96 -8.86 20.36
C PRO A 157 -9.64 -8.38 19.08
N ILE A 158 -10.61 -7.47 19.21
CA ILE A 158 -11.31 -6.87 18.07
C ILE A 158 -10.40 -5.82 17.43
N THR A 159 -9.59 -6.28 16.48
CA THR A 159 -8.59 -5.48 15.78
C THR A 159 -8.80 -5.56 14.27
N GLY A 160 -8.26 -4.59 13.54
CA GLY A 160 -8.10 -4.63 12.08
C GLY A 160 -6.64 -4.49 11.72
N SER A 161 -6.34 -4.41 10.42
CA SER A 161 -4.98 -4.24 9.87
C SER A 161 -4.07 -5.48 9.94
N ILE A 162 -3.41 -5.82 8.82
CA ILE A 162 -2.39 -6.89 8.81
C ILE A 162 -1.05 -6.41 9.40
N GLY A 163 -0.25 -7.32 9.96
CA GLY A 163 1.13 -7.05 10.42
C GLY A 163 1.27 -6.21 11.70
N ARG A 164 0.53 -5.10 11.81
CA ARG A 164 0.42 -4.28 13.03
C ARG A 164 -1.06 -4.01 13.32
N PRO A 165 -1.75 -4.93 14.03
CA PRO A 165 -3.17 -4.81 14.27
C PRO A 165 -3.52 -3.55 15.08
N THR A 166 -4.57 -2.84 14.67
CA THR A 166 -5.07 -1.64 15.34
C THR A 166 -6.45 -1.89 15.95
N PRO A 167 -6.76 -1.33 17.14
CA PRO A 167 -8.07 -1.50 17.77
C PRO A 167 -9.22 -1.06 16.84
N ARG A 168 -10.28 -1.86 16.76
CA ARG A 168 -11.54 -1.42 16.14
C ARG A 168 -12.34 -0.56 17.12
N PRO A 169 -13.29 0.26 16.63
CA PRO A 169 -14.16 1.07 17.47
C PRO A 169 -14.89 0.22 18.50
N LEU A 170 -15.10 0.75 19.71
CA LEU A 170 -15.86 0.04 20.72
C LEU A 170 -17.32 -0.14 20.29
N PRO A 171 -17.98 -1.26 20.65
CA PRO A 171 -19.39 -1.47 20.36
C PRO A 171 -20.27 -0.48 21.13
N VAL A 172 -21.41 -0.13 20.53
CA VAL A 172 -22.50 0.61 21.21
C VAL A 172 -23.14 -0.24 22.30
N SER A 173 -23.20 -1.56 22.11
CA SER A 173 -23.82 -2.51 23.04
C SER A 173 -23.05 -3.82 23.09
N LEU A 174 -22.98 -4.44 24.28
CA LEU A 174 -22.43 -5.79 24.46
C LEU A 174 -23.48 -6.90 24.24
N ASP A 175 -24.72 -6.53 23.94
CA ASP A 175 -25.80 -7.47 23.61
C ASP A 175 -25.52 -8.13 22.25
N THR A 176 -25.15 -9.41 22.28
CA THR A 176 -24.80 -10.17 21.07
C THR A 176 -25.99 -10.41 20.14
N THR A 177 -27.23 -10.18 20.57
CA THR A 177 -28.41 -10.24 19.67
C THR A 177 -28.46 -9.04 18.72
N LYS A 178 -27.73 -7.96 19.02
CA LYS A 178 -27.58 -6.75 18.18
C LYS A 178 -26.32 -6.78 17.31
N ALA A 179 -25.60 -7.89 17.32
CA ALA A 179 -24.38 -8.10 16.55
C ALA A 179 -24.41 -9.50 15.90
N ARG A 180 -23.48 -9.76 14.99
CA ARG A 180 -23.40 -11.02 14.24
C ARG A 180 -21.97 -11.50 14.21
N LEU A 181 -21.74 -12.71 14.71
CA LEU A 181 -20.51 -13.46 14.50
C LEU A 181 -20.78 -14.56 13.47
N MET A 182 -19.93 -14.65 12.47
CA MET A 182 -20.03 -15.64 11.40
C MET A 182 -18.67 -16.32 11.19
N ARG A 183 -18.66 -17.49 10.57
CA ARG A 183 -17.43 -18.18 10.15
C ARG A 183 -17.53 -18.71 8.72
N LEU A 184 -16.38 -18.94 8.08
CA LEU A 184 -16.26 -19.48 6.72
C LEU A 184 -14.94 -20.27 6.58
N LYS A 185 -14.95 -21.37 5.81
CA LYS A 185 -13.75 -22.19 5.54
C LYS A 185 -12.80 -21.60 4.48
N GLY A 186 -13.35 -20.73 3.64
CA GLY A 186 -12.66 -20.03 2.55
C GLY A 186 -13.55 -18.92 2.00
N ASP A 187 -12.99 -17.93 1.31
CA ASP A 187 -13.65 -16.74 0.78
C ASP A 187 -14.74 -17.01 -0.25
N SER A 188 -14.72 -18.17 -0.90
CA SER A 188 -15.82 -18.63 -1.76
C SER A 188 -16.86 -19.49 -1.03
N ALA A 189 -16.63 -19.84 0.23
CA ALA A 189 -17.55 -20.65 1.03
C ALA A 189 -18.70 -19.78 1.61
N PRO A 190 -19.87 -20.38 1.87
CA PRO A 190 -20.97 -19.65 2.50
C PRO A 190 -20.62 -19.20 3.92
N LEU A 191 -21.18 -18.06 4.34
CA LEU A 191 -21.09 -17.57 5.72
C LEU A 191 -22.01 -18.39 6.64
N GLU A 192 -21.43 -19.03 7.65
CA GLU A 192 -22.15 -19.72 8.72
C GLU A 192 -22.35 -18.78 9.91
N THR A 193 -23.60 -18.51 10.30
CA THR A 193 -23.88 -17.68 11.49
C THR A 193 -23.65 -18.46 12.77
N ILE A 194 -22.96 -17.87 13.74
CA ILE A 194 -22.81 -18.38 15.10
C ILE A 194 -23.93 -17.78 15.96
N LYS A 195 -24.61 -18.62 16.76
CA LYS A 195 -25.74 -18.17 17.60
C LYS A 195 -25.27 -17.12 18.61
N PRO A 196 -26.04 -16.06 18.87
CA PRO A 196 -25.71 -15.04 19.87
C PRO A 196 -25.41 -15.60 21.28
N SER A 197 -25.97 -16.75 21.64
CA SER A 197 -25.76 -17.43 22.94
C SER A 197 -24.43 -18.20 23.06
N ASP A 198 -23.68 -18.32 21.96
CA ASP A 198 -22.44 -19.10 21.90
C ASP A 198 -21.20 -18.21 21.88
N TRP A 199 -21.35 -16.89 21.88
CA TRP A 199 -20.24 -15.94 21.96
C TRP A 199 -20.62 -14.72 22.79
N ALA A 200 -19.64 -13.94 23.23
CA ALA A 200 -19.83 -12.73 24.03
C ALA A 200 -18.77 -11.67 23.70
N PHE A 201 -19.08 -10.40 23.92
CA PHE A 201 -18.07 -9.34 24.03
C PHE A 201 -17.38 -9.45 25.40
N ALA A 202 -16.37 -10.31 25.48
CA ALA A 202 -15.75 -10.72 26.73
C ALA A 202 -14.34 -11.31 26.52
N ASP A 203 -13.61 -11.44 27.62
CA ASP A 203 -12.36 -12.18 27.73
C ASP A 203 -12.55 -13.50 28.49
N CYS A 204 -12.24 -14.61 27.84
CA CYS A 204 -12.32 -15.97 28.37
C CYS A 204 -10.95 -16.62 28.58
N ARG A 205 -9.87 -15.84 28.66
CA ARG A 205 -8.53 -16.38 28.94
C ARG A 205 -8.36 -16.83 30.39
N THR A 206 -9.08 -16.23 31.33
CA THR A 206 -9.00 -16.51 32.77
C THR A 206 -10.30 -17.03 33.37
N VAL A 207 -11.45 -16.59 32.85
CA VAL A 207 -12.78 -17.06 33.25
C VAL A 207 -13.40 -17.81 32.08
N PRO A 208 -13.88 -19.06 32.24
CA PRO A 208 -14.55 -19.78 31.16
C PRO A 208 -15.76 -19.02 30.61
N PHE A 209 -16.21 -19.38 29.41
CA PHE A 209 -17.40 -18.79 28.79
C PHE A 209 -18.57 -18.66 29.79
N PRO A 210 -19.21 -17.48 29.92
CA PRO A 210 -19.15 -16.32 29.02
C PRO A 210 -18.00 -15.33 29.24
N GLY A 211 -17.08 -15.61 30.17
CA GLY A 211 -15.91 -14.76 30.43
C GLY A 211 -16.21 -13.47 31.20
N THR A 212 -15.22 -12.59 31.30
CA THR A 212 -15.36 -11.25 31.86
C THR A 212 -15.72 -10.26 30.75
N PRO A 213 -16.81 -9.45 30.87
CA PRO A 213 -17.19 -8.50 29.84
C PRO A 213 -16.05 -7.57 29.43
N ASP A 214 -15.78 -7.47 28.13
CA ASP A 214 -14.72 -6.66 27.53
C ASP A 214 -15.17 -6.19 26.14
N PRO A 215 -15.41 -4.88 25.95
CA PRO A 215 -15.85 -4.33 24.66
C PRO A 215 -14.80 -4.44 23.55
N ALA A 216 -13.54 -4.71 23.88
CA ALA A 216 -12.44 -4.81 22.93
C ALA A 216 -12.09 -6.25 22.53
N ARG A 217 -12.85 -7.25 23.02
CA ARG A 217 -12.61 -8.67 22.74
C ARG A 217 -13.89 -9.41 22.41
N ILE A 218 -13.73 -10.53 21.71
CA ILE A 218 -14.77 -11.55 21.58
C ILE A 218 -14.31 -12.85 22.24
N CYS A 219 -15.22 -13.48 22.96
CA CYS A 219 -15.08 -14.83 23.48
C CYS A 219 -16.06 -15.77 22.78
N LEU A 220 -15.59 -16.97 22.41
CA LEU A 220 -16.40 -17.98 21.73
C LEU A 220 -16.45 -19.26 22.57
N ARG A 221 -17.64 -19.80 22.80
CA ARG A 221 -17.87 -21.10 23.44
C ARG A 221 -17.17 -22.19 22.63
N GLY A 222 -16.31 -22.96 23.29
CA GLY A 222 -15.52 -24.01 22.63
C GLY A 222 -14.29 -23.51 21.86
N GLY A 223 -14.02 -22.21 21.84
CA GLY A 223 -12.85 -21.61 21.20
C GLY A 223 -12.95 -21.46 19.68
N PHE A 224 -11.90 -20.91 19.08
CA PHE A 224 -11.80 -20.65 17.65
C PHE A 224 -11.07 -21.79 16.92
N ASP A 225 -11.62 -22.23 15.79
CA ASP A 225 -11.01 -23.26 14.93
C ASP A 225 -10.19 -22.57 13.82
N PRO A 226 -8.86 -22.80 13.73
CA PRO A 226 -7.99 -22.17 12.73
C PRO A 226 -8.29 -22.58 11.28
N LYS A 227 -9.15 -23.59 11.06
CA LYS A 227 -9.67 -23.95 9.73
C LYS A 227 -10.75 -22.99 9.21
N PHE A 228 -11.18 -22.03 10.03
CA PHE A 228 -12.16 -21.03 9.66
C PHE A 228 -11.62 -19.62 9.83
N ALA A 229 -11.99 -18.74 8.92
CA ALA A 229 -12.04 -17.31 9.20
C ALA A 229 -13.31 -16.99 9.99
N TYR A 230 -13.24 -16.00 10.88
CA TYR A 230 -14.39 -15.47 11.60
C TYR A 230 -14.60 -14.01 11.21
N THR A 231 -15.87 -13.61 11.14
CA THR A 231 -16.27 -12.24 10.77
C THR A 231 -17.28 -11.74 11.78
N LEU A 232 -16.95 -10.65 12.46
CA LEU A 232 -17.83 -9.95 13.40
C LEU A 232 -18.38 -8.70 12.72
N ALA A 233 -19.70 -8.53 12.76
CA ALA A 233 -20.39 -7.31 12.39
C ALA A 233 -21.18 -6.76 13.60
N TYR A 234 -21.01 -5.49 13.92
CA TYR A 234 -21.61 -4.84 15.09
C TYR A 234 -21.75 -3.33 14.86
N GLU A 235 -22.54 -2.66 15.70
CA GLU A 235 -22.63 -1.19 15.70
C GLU A 235 -21.50 -0.62 16.58
N GLY A 236 -20.56 0.12 15.96
CA GLY A 236 -19.49 0.82 16.65
C GLY A 236 -19.82 2.30 16.89
N LYS A 237 -19.03 2.96 17.73
CA LYS A 237 -19.20 4.39 18.06
C LYS A 237 -17.89 5.17 18.03
N ASP A 238 -18.04 6.49 17.97
CA ASP A 238 -16.98 7.48 18.18
C ASP A 238 -15.79 7.28 17.22
N PRO A 239 -16.00 7.42 15.89
CA PRO A 239 -14.94 7.25 14.90
C PRO A 239 -13.82 8.27 15.06
N LEU A 240 -12.59 7.84 14.80
CA LEU A 240 -11.47 8.73 14.51
C LEU A 240 -11.68 9.39 13.14
N VAL A 241 -11.35 10.69 13.04
CA VAL A 241 -11.35 11.44 11.77
C VAL A 241 -10.04 11.16 11.03
N LEU A 242 -9.89 9.92 10.57
CA LEU A 242 -8.63 9.38 10.03
C LEU A 242 -8.13 10.09 8.76
N GLY A 243 -9.03 10.66 7.95
CA GLY A 243 -8.65 11.38 6.73
C GLY A 243 -7.76 12.61 6.97
N LEU A 244 -7.68 13.12 8.20
CA LEU A 244 -6.71 14.16 8.60
C LEU A 244 -5.26 13.72 8.42
N GLY A 245 -4.98 12.42 8.34
CA GLY A 245 -3.65 11.91 7.96
C GLY A 245 -3.17 12.36 6.58
N PHE A 246 -4.09 12.67 5.66
CA PHE A 246 -3.73 13.28 4.38
C PHE A 246 -3.37 14.77 4.53
N ALA A 247 -4.19 15.53 5.26
CA ALA A 247 -3.91 16.94 5.56
C ALA A 247 -2.59 17.11 6.31
N ALA A 248 -2.31 16.27 7.31
CA ALA A 248 -1.06 16.32 8.06
C ALA A 248 0.19 16.19 7.18
N THR A 249 0.17 15.32 6.18
CA THR A 249 1.28 15.18 5.23
C THR A 249 1.36 16.36 4.26
N ARG A 250 0.21 16.79 3.71
CA ARG A 250 0.11 17.98 2.84
C ARG A 250 0.74 19.21 3.53
N ASP A 251 0.32 19.46 4.76
CA ASP A 251 0.68 20.66 5.51
C ASP A 251 2.13 20.64 5.98
N LEU A 252 2.65 19.47 6.40
CA LEU A 252 4.08 19.34 6.72
C LEU A 252 4.93 19.60 5.49
N VAL A 253 4.64 18.97 4.35
CA VAL A 253 5.48 19.12 3.15
C VAL A 253 5.37 20.53 2.59
N ALA A 254 4.19 21.14 2.59
CA ALA A 254 4.02 22.55 2.22
C ALA A 254 4.84 23.49 3.12
N PHE A 255 4.84 23.26 4.44
CA PHE A 255 5.67 24.00 5.39
C PHE A 255 7.17 23.84 5.09
N LEU A 256 7.65 22.59 5.00
CA LEU A 256 9.06 22.28 4.76
C LEU A 256 9.57 22.86 3.44
N ARG A 257 8.67 23.06 2.47
CA ARG A 257 9.00 23.56 1.14
C ARG A 257 8.97 25.08 1.04
N HIS A 258 8.07 25.75 1.77
CA HIS A 258 7.74 27.15 1.48
C HIS A 258 7.91 28.11 2.65
N ALA A 259 8.01 27.63 3.89
CA ALA A 259 8.10 28.49 5.07
C ALA A 259 9.51 28.51 5.65
N ASP A 260 9.95 29.67 6.13
CA ASP A 260 11.22 29.79 6.88
C ASP A 260 11.05 29.42 8.36
N LYS A 261 9.84 29.64 8.91
CA LYS A 261 9.47 29.40 10.31
C LYS A 261 7.97 29.13 10.46
N ASP A 262 7.58 28.44 11.53
CA ASP A 262 6.19 28.21 11.90
C ASP A 262 5.56 29.46 12.56
N ASP A 263 4.29 29.36 12.98
CA ASP A 263 3.58 30.48 13.62
C ASP A 263 4.10 30.80 15.03
N ALA A 264 4.80 29.85 15.67
CA ALA A 264 5.49 30.03 16.95
C ALA A 264 6.93 30.56 16.78
N GLY A 265 7.39 30.75 15.54
CA GLY A 265 8.72 31.23 15.21
C GLY A 265 9.82 30.16 15.19
N HIS A 266 9.49 28.87 15.31
CA HIS A 266 10.47 27.80 15.18
C HIS A 266 10.93 27.69 13.72
N PRO A 267 12.25 27.57 13.48
CA PRO A 267 12.79 27.53 12.13
C PRO A 267 12.41 26.22 11.41
N ASN A 268 12.28 26.30 10.09
CA ASN A 268 12.08 25.13 9.24
C ASN A 268 13.32 24.20 9.30
N PRO A 269 13.17 22.93 9.74
CA PRO A 269 14.29 22.00 9.90
C PRO A 269 14.77 21.36 8.59
N ALA A 270 14.10 21.55 7.45
CA ALA A 270 14.55 20.99 6.16
C ALA A 270 15.55 21.88 5.41
N GLY A 271 15.58 23.19 5.69
CA GLY A 271 16.31 24.16 4.88
C GLY A 271 15.55 24.53 3.60
N LYS A 272 16.27 24.99 2.56
CA LYS A 272 15.65 25.43 1.30
C LYS A 272 15.38 24.25 0.37
N ILE A 273 14.11 23.96 0.11
CA ILE A 273 13.67 22.88 -0.78
C ILE A 273 13.05 23.47 -2.05
N ALA A 274 13.58 23.08 -3.21
CA ALA A 274 13.02 23.41 -4.52
C ALA A 274 12.09 22.29 -5.03
N TYR A 275 12.47 21.03 -4.80
CA TYR A 275 11.79 19.86 -5.34
C TYR A 275 11.30 18.94 -4.24
N ALA A 276 10.06 18.46 -4.34
CA ALA A 276 9.48 17.50 -3.39
C ALA A 276 8.98 16.25 -4.12
N ILE A 277 9.46 15.08 -3.69
CA ILE A 277 9.10 13.79 -4.27
C ILE A 277 8.58 12.89 -3.16
N ALA A 278 7.49 12.15 -3.40
CA ALA A 278 7.00 11.14 -2.46
C ALA A 278 7.21 9.72 -2.98
N SER A 279 7.47 8.78 -2.09
CA SER A 279 7.44 7.35 -2.36
C SER A 279 6.67 6.60 -1.27
N GLY A 280 5.97 5.55 -1.67
CA GLY A 280 5.26 4.68 -0.74
C GLY A 280 5.23 3.25 -1.26
N THR A 281 5.36 2.28 -0.35
CA THR A 281 5.43 0.84 -0.67
C THR A 281 4.26 0.10 -0.03
N SER A 282 3.50 -0.66 -0.83
CA SER A 282 2.36 -1.47 -0.38
C SER A 282 1.24 -0.57 0.19
N GLN A 283 0.91 -0.68 1.49
CA GLN A 283 -0.06 0.19 2.18
C GLN A 283 0.23 1.67 1.90
N SER A 284 1.50 2.08 2.03
CA SER A 284 1.86 3.48 1.87
C SER A 284 1.94 3.92 0.40
N GLY A 285 2.08 2.98 -0.54
CA GLY A 285 1.87 3.26 -1.96
C GLY A 285 0.38 3.48 -2.29
N ASN A 286 -0.53 2.71 -1.66
CA ASN A 286 -1.97 2.96 -1.76
C ASN A 286 -2.33 4.34 -1.17
N TYR A 287 -1.63 4.76 -0.11
CA TYR A 287 -1.73 6.12 0.43
C TYR A 287 -1.35 7.16 -0.62
N VAL A 288 -0.20 7.05 -1.27
CA VAL A 288 0.24 8.00 -2.32
C VAL A 288 -0.80 8.12 -3.44
N ARG A 289 -1.36 7.00 -3.91
CA ARG A 289 -2.43 7.01 -4.92
C ARG A 289 -3.66 7.77 -4.46
N THR A 290 -4.06 7.55 -3.21
CA THR A 290 -5.27 8.15 -2.63
C THR A 290 -5.06 9.63 -2.31
N PHE A 291 -3.86 10.01 -1.87
CA PHE A 291 -3.45 11.39 -1.63
C PHE A 291 -3.60 12.23 -2.90
N VAL A 292 -3.08 11.74 -4.04
CA VAL A 292 -3.25 12.40 -5.34
C VAL A 292 -4.72 12.40 -5.77
N HIS A 293 -5.39 11.23 -5.68
CA HIS A 293 -6.80 11.08 -6.08
C HIS A 293 -7.75 12.03 -5.36
N LEU A 294 -7.57 12.19 -4.05
CA LEU A 294 -8.43 13.05 -3.22
C LEU A 294 -8.04 14.53 -3.26
N GLY A 295 -7.03 14.91 -4.04
CA GLY A 295 -6.65 16.30 -4.26
C GLY A 295 -5.71 16.90 -3.22
N PHE A 296 -5.14 16.08 -2.33
CA PHE A 296 -4.22 16.58 -1.30
C PHE A 296 -2.84 17.02 -1.85
N ASN A 297 -2.59 16.88 -3.15
CA ASN A 297 -1.40 17.45 -3.79
C ASN A 297 -1.50 18.96 -4.04
N GLU A 298 -2.63 19.57 -3.69
CA GLU A 298 -2.85 21.01 -3.59
C GLU A 298 -2.89 21.40 -2.11
N ASP A 299 -2.02 22.34 -1.71
CA ASP A 299 -2.09 22.96 -0.39
C ASP A 299 -3.21 24.01 -0.30
N GLU A 300 -3.53 24.50 0.91
CA GLU A 300 -4.62 25.47 1.08
C GLU A 300 -4.35 26.84 0.44
N ALA A 301 -3.13 27.09 -0.05
CA ALA A 301 -2.77 28.25 -0.85
C ALA A 301 -2.77 27.96 -2.37
N GLY A 302 -3.28 26.81 -2.80
CA GLY A 302 -3.37 26.41 -4.21
C GLY A 302 -2.04 25.96 -4.82
N ARG A 303 -1.02 25.64 -4.00
CA ARG A 303 0.32 25.26 -4.49
C ARG A 303 0.48 23.76 -4.52
N ARG A 304 1.33 23.29 -5.44
CA ARG A 304 1.68 21.87 -5.56
C ARG A 304 2.53 21.41 -4.37
N VAL A 305 2.10 20.33 -3.71
CA VAL A 305 2.84 19.71 -2.60
C VAL A 305 4.02 18.89 -3.12
N PHE A 306 3.77 17.85 -3.90
CA PHE A 306 4.78 17.00 -4.52
C PHE A 306 4.88 17.23 -6.03
N ASP A 307 6.10 17.37 -6.54
CA ASP A 307 6.38 17.45 -7.97
C ASP A 307 6.45 16.06 -8.62
N GLY A 308 6.75 15.02 -7.83
CA GLY A 308 6.86 13.66 -8.30
C GLY A 308 6.39 12.65 -7.25
N VAL A 309 5.81 11.54 -7.69
CA VAL A 309 5.38 10.47 -6.79
C VAL A 309 5.70 9.07 -7.35
N ASN A 310 6.10 8.17 -6.46
CA ASN A 310 6.32 6.74 -6.73
C ASN A 310 5.41 5.87 -5.85
N PRO A 311 4.18 5.55 -6.32
CA PRO A 311 3.39 4.49 -5.71
C PRO A 311 3.98 3.14 -6.12
N ASN A 312 4.67 2.50 -5.17
CA ASN A 312 5.32 1.21 -5.33
C ASN A 312 4.45 0.07 -4.75
N ILE A 313 4.33 -1.02 -5.51
CA ILE A 313 3.59 -2.25 -5.19
C ILE A 313 2.16 -1.97 -4.67
N ALA A 314 1.49 -1.00 -5.30
CA ALA A 314 0.22 -0.43 -4.87
C ALA A 314 -0.85 -0.49 -5.96
N ALA A 315 -1.81 -1.40 -5.79
CA ALA A 315 -2.90 -1.65 -6.74
C ALA A 315 -4.24 -1.02 -6.33
N ARG A 316 -4.33 -0.42 -5.14
CA ARG A 316 -5.59 -0.07 -4.47
C ARG A 316 -5.55 1.36 -3.95
N GLN A 317 -6.69 1.88 -3.53
CA GLN A 317 -6.73 3.06 -2.66
C GLN A 317 -6.60 2.62 -1.19
N VAL A 318 -6.06 3.49 -0.34
CA VAL A 318 -6.03 3.26 1.11
C VAL A 318 -7.39 3.66 1.68
N PRO A 319 -8.09 2.78 2.41
CA PRO A 319 -9.40 3.08 3.01
C PRO A 319 -9.25 3.90 4.31
N LEU A 320 -8.47 4.98 4.25
CA LEU A 320 -8.22 5.89 5.37
C LEU A 320 -9.39 6.87 5.56
N ASN A 321 -10.00 7.33 4.47
CA ASN A 321 -11.02 8.36 4.50
C ASN A 321 -12.44 7.80 4.70
N LEU A 322 -12.59 6.75 5.52
CA LEU A 322 -13.88 6.12 5.83
C LEU A 322 -14.21 6.24 7.30
N ARG A 323 -15.50 6.36 7.62
CA ARG A 323 -15.95 6.13 9.00
C ARG A 323 -15.55 4.73 9.43
N PHE A 324 -14.82 4.64 10.53
CA PHE A 324 -14.22 3.39 11.02
C PHE A 324 -13.28 2.71 10.01
N GLY A 325 -12.56 3.50 9.21
CA GLY A 325 -11.56 3.04 8.25
C GLY A 325 -10.52 2.10 8.86
N VAL A 326 -9.96 1.23 8.02
CA VAL A 326 -8.88 0.30 8.37
C VAL A 326 -7.79 0.48 7.31
N PRO A 327 -6.92 1.50 7.44
CA PRO A 327 -5.93 1.82 6.41
C PRO A 327 -4.92 0.68 6.21
N GLY A 328 -4.84 -0.27 7.14
CA GLY A 328 -3.97 -1.43 7.10
C GLY A 328 -4.50 -2.68 6.40
N GLY A 329 -5.55 -2.60 5.57
CA GLY A 329 -6.08 -3.73 4.82
C GLY A 329 -5.11 -4.31 3.77
N ALA A 330 -5.41 -5.53 3.33
CA ALA A 330 -4.62 -6.37 2.42
C ALA A 330 -5.45 -6.99 1.27
N ALA A 331 -6.59 -6.38 0.95
CA ALA A 331 -7.53 -6.87 -0.06
C ALA A 331 -8.19 -8.20 0.31
N GLY A 332 -8.31 -8.49 1.61
CA GLY A 332 -9.09 -9.62 2.07
C GLY A 332 -10.57 -9.46 1.74
N LEU A 333 -11.33 -10.56 1.79
CA LEU A 333 -12.79 -10.51 1.64
C LEU A 333 -13.42 -9.44 2.55
N PHE A 334 -14.31 -8.63 1.95
CA PHE A 334 -15.03 -7.49 2.50
C PHE A 334 -14.20 -6.22 2.79
N GLU A 335 -12.89 -6.24 2.56
CA GLU A 335 -12.09 -5.02 2.77
C GLU A 335 -12.26 -4.02 1.60
N PRO A 336 -12.59 -2.75 1.89
CA PRO A 336 -12.63 -1.71 0.87
C PRO A 336 -11.22 -1.33 0.39
N GLY A 337 -11.16 -0.62 -0.74
CA GLY A 337 -9.94 -0.08 -1.37
C GLY A 337 -9.79 -0.44 -2.86
N SER A 338 -10.60 -1.38 -3.38
CA SER A 338 -10.59 -1.77 -4.81
C SER A 338 -11.80 -1.21 -5.57
N GLU A 339 -12.71 -0.54 -4.88
CA GLU A 339 -14.00 -0.12 -5.42
C GLU A 339 -13.91 1.24 -6.11
N GLY A 340 -13.04 2.12 -5.61
CA GLY A 340 -12.84 3.44 -6.20
C GLY A 340 -12.14 3.42 -7.54
N THR A 341 -11.70 4.62 -7.93
CA THR A 341 -10.86 4.85 -9.12
C THR A 341 -9.51 4.18 -8.92
N LEU A 342 -9.05 3.37 -9.89
CA LEU A 342 -7.78 2.63 -9.82
C LEU A 342 -6.79 2.98 -10.94
N TRP A 343 -7.17 3.87 -11.86
CA TRP A 343 -6.47 4.11 -13.12
C TRP A 343 -6.06 5.59 -13.26
N TRP A 344 -4.97 5.84 -13.97
CA TRP A 344 -4.41 7.18 -14.16
C TRP A 344 -5.02 7.96 -15.33
N THR A 345 -5.62 7.26 -16.30
CA THR A 345 -6.37 7.89 -17.40
C THR A 345 -7.84 7.96 -17.07
N ARG A 346 -8.60 8.86 -17.69
CA ARG A 346 -10.07 8.82 -17.56
C ARG A 346 -10.60 7.52 -18.17
N TYR A 347 -11.35 6.75 -17.38
CA TYR A 347 -11.98 5.49 -17.80
C TYR A 347 -13.44 5.46 -17.34
N ASN A 348 -14.32 4.98 -18.23
CA ASN A 348 -15.74 4.80 -17.93
C ASN A 348 -16.00 3.40 -17.38
N ASP A 349 -16.21 3.32 -16.08
CA ASP A 349 -16.48 2.07 -15.37
C ASP A 349 -17.93 1.60 -15.55
N LYS A 350 -18.23 1.19 -16.79
CA LYS A 350 -19.54 0.67 -17.19
C LYS A 350 -19.88 -0.65 -16.52
N ALA A 351 -18.89 -1.53 -16.34
CA ALA A 351 -19.08 -2.84 -15.73
C ALA A 351 -19.65 -2.76 -14.30
N ARG A 352 -19.31 -1.69 -13.55
CA ARG A 352 -19.87 -1.44 -12.23
C ARG A 352 -20.92 -0.32 -12.20
N GLY A 353 -21.19 0.34 -13.32
CA GLY A 353 -22.13 1.47 -13.42
C GLY A 353 -21.69 2.71 -12.65
N ARG A 354 -20.37 2.99 -12.60
CA ARG A 354 -19.79 4.06 -11.78
C ARG A 354 -19.48 5.34 -12.55
N GLY A 355 -19.46 5.29 -13.89
CA GLY A 355 -19.21 6.46 -14.71
C GLY A 355 -17.71 6.71 -14.92
N VAL A 356 -17.35 7.95 -15.25
CA VAL A 356 -15.98 8.30 -15.67
C VAL A 356 -15.20 8.92 -14.52
N SER A 357 -14.00 8.42 -14.28
CA SER A 357 -13.06 9.00 -13.31
C SER A 357 -11.60 8.77 -13.70
N SER A 358 -10.69 9.51 -13.08
CA SER A 358 -9.23 9.30 -13.06
C SER A 358 -8.66 9.66 -11.69
N LEU A 359 -7.57 8.98 -11.28
CA LEU A 359 -6.78 9.38 -10.11
C LEU A 359 -6.19 10.80 -10.24
N LEU A 360 -6.16 11.37 -11.45
CA LEU A 360 -5.60 12.69 -11.74
C LEU A 360 -6.65 13.79 -11.90
N ASP A 361 -7.96 13.47 -11.88
CA ASP A 361 -9.02 14.44 -12.19
C ASP A 361 -8.93 15.71 -11.32
N ARG A 362 -8.66 15.57 -10.02
CA ARG A 362 -8.56 16.71 -9.09
C ARG A 362 -7.28 17.51 -9.29
N CYS A 363 -6.15 16.85 -9.45
CA CYS A 363 -4.88 17.58 -9.64
C CYS A 363 -4.80 18.26 -11.01
N HIS A 364 -5.50 17.76 -12.04
CA HIS A 364 -5.62 18.46 -13.33
C HIS A 364 -6.47 19.72 -13.19
N ALA A 365 -7.52 19.66 -12.37
CA ALA A 365 -8.38 20.82 -12.12
C ALA A 365 -7.63 21.95 -11.38
N SER A 366 -6.65 21.63 -10.54
CA SER A 366 -5.86 22.62 -9.80
C SER A 366 -4.43 22.83 -10.29
N ASP A 367 -4.04 22.27 -11.44
CA ASP A 367 -2.66 22.34 -11.99
C ASP A 367 -1.57 21.83 -11.00
N THR A 368 -1.96 20.93 -10.12
CA THR A 368 -1.11 20.37 -9.07
C THR A 368 -0.67 18.94 -9.36
N CYS A 369 -0.84 18.41 -10.58
CA CYS A 369 -0.46 17.01 -10.83
C CYS A 369 1.04 16.76 -10.67
N PRO A 370 1.43 15.68 -9.96
CA PRO A 370 2.81 15.24 -9.89
C PRO A 370 3.18 14.43 -11.14
N LYS A 371 4.48 14.36 -11.44
CA LYS A 371 5.06 13.32 -12.30
C LYS A 371 4.94 11.97 -11.58
N VAL A 372 4.40 10.95 -12.24
CA VAL A 372 4.18 9.64 -11.63
C VAL A 372 5.12 8.61 -12.24
N VAL A 373 5.89 7.92 -11.40
CA VAL A 373 6.53 6.64 -11.75
C VAL A 373 5.86 5.55 -10.92
N GLU A 374 4.97 4.77 -11.51
CA GLU A 374 4.31 3.64 -10.85
C GLU A 374 5.14 2.37 -11.04
N THR A 375 5.44 1.69 -9.94
CA THR A 375 6.23 0.46 -9.92
C THR A 375 5.47 -0.65 -9.22
N PHE A 376 5.48 -1.86 -9.78
CA PHE A 376 4.79 -3.02 -9.17
C PHE A 376 5.34 -4.33 -9.72
N GLY A 377 5.03 -5.42 -9.02
CA GLY A 377 5.44 -6.77 -9.30
C GLY A 377 4.31 -7.73 -9.66
N SER A 378 4.67 -9.02 -9.78
CA SER A 378 3.73 -10.08 -10.11
C SER A 378 2.70 -10.32 -9.00
N ALA A 379 3.13 -10.35 -7.74
CA ALA A 379 2.26 -10.61 -6.59
C ALA A 379 1.06 -9.67 -6.50
N GLU A 380 1.15 -8.47 -7.07
CA GLU A 380 0.09 -7.47 -7.03
C GLU A 380 -1.05 -7.81 -7.99
N PHE A 381 -0.78 -8.55 -9.08
CA PHE A 381 -1.85 -9.16 -9.87
C PHE A 381 -2.61 -10.22 -9.07
N TRP A 382 -1.86 -11.07 -8.37
CA TRP A 382 -2.38 -12.24 -7.67
C TRP A 382 -3.10 -11.92 -6.36
N GLY A 383 -2.48 -11.11 -5.52
CA GLY A 383 -2.98 -10.81 -4.18
C GLY A 383 -3.65 -9.44 -4.03
N LEU A 384 -3.26 -8.43 -4.82
CA LEU A 384 -3.76 -7.05 -4.66
C LEU A 384 -4.71 -6.57 -5.78
N ARG A 385 -5.04 -7.43 -6.75
CA ARG A 385 -5.99 -7.14 -7.84
C ARG A 385 -5.51 -5.99 -8.75
N MET A 386 -4.25 -6.03 -9.22
CA MET A 386 -3.63 -4.96 -10.01
C MET A 386 -4.21 -4.75 -11.43
N SER A 387 -4.68 -5.81 -12.09
CA SER A 387 -5.08 -5.73 -13.51
C SER A 387 -6.10 -4.64 -13.87
N PRO A 388 -7.14 -4.31 -13.08
CA PRO A 388 -8.09 -3.24 -13.42
C PRO A 388 -7.44 -1.86 -13.57
N GLY A 389 -6.32 -1.58 -12.91
CA GLY A 389 -5.55 -0.35 -13.10
C GLY A 389 -4.83 -0.27 -14.46
N LEU A 390 -4.77 -1.39 -15.19
CA LEU A 390 -4.19 -1.50 -16.53
C LEU A 390 -5.25 -1.66 -17.62
N ILE A 391 -6.34 -2.37 -17.35
CA ILE A 391 -7.30 -2.80 -18.39
C ILE A 391 -8.77 -2.51 -18.06
N GLY A 392 -9.02 -1.70 -17.03
CA GLY A 392 -10.36 -1.41 -16.56
C GLY A 392 -11.06 -2.62 -15.92
N THR A 393 -12.31 -2.39 -15.54
CA THR A 393 -13.16 -3.35 -14.83
C THR A 393 -13.84 -4.37 -15.74
N ASP A 394 -13.96 -4.08 -17.03
CA ASP A 394 -14.45 -5.05 -18.03
C ASP A 394 -13.34 -5.98 -18.54
N GLY A 395 -12.07 -5.60 -18.36
CA GLY A 395 -10.89 -6.35 -18.74
C GLY A 395 -10.75 -6.57 -20.26
N ARG A 396 -11.23 -5.62 -21.08
CA ARG A 396 -11.32 -5.78 -22.54
C ARG A 396 -10.29 -5.00 -23.36
N ALA A 397 -9.71 -3.93 -22.82
CA ALA A 397 -8.75 -3.10 -23.54
C ALA A 397 -7.70 -2.51 -22.60
N ASP A 398 -6.50 -2.27 -23.12
CA ASP A 398 -5.46 -1.54 -22.40
C ASP A 398 -5.88 -0.08 -22.18
N LEU A 399 -5.70 0.39 -20.94
CA LEU A 399 -5.85 1.79 -20.61
C LEU A 399 -4.56 2.55 -20.98
N PRO A 400 -4.66 3.63 -21.79
CA PRO A 400 -3.49 4.46 -22.08
C PRO A 400 -2.97 5.13 -20.81
N LEU A 401 -1.69 5.48 -20.80
CA LEU A 401 -1.09 6.27 -19.73
C LEU A 401 -1.07 7.75 -20.12
N PRO A 402 -1.44 8.67 -19.20
CA PRO A 402 -1.21 10.10 -19.39
C PRO A 402 0.29 10.42 -19.55
N PRO A 403 0.65 11.54 -20.20
CA PRO A 403 2.05 11.89 -20.48
C PRO A 403 2.91 12.05 -19.20
N GLU A 404 2.31 12.49 -18.10
CA GLU A 404 2.89 12.63 -16.76
C GLU A 404 3.07 11.30 -16.01
N VAL A 405 2.68 10.16 -16.61
CA VAL A 405 2.79 8.84 -15.98
C VAL A 405 3.76 7.94 -16.73
N ARG A 406 4.63 7.27 -15.97
CA ARG A 406 5.47 6.16 -16.40
C ARG A 406 5.19 4.94 -15.54
N ARG A 407 5.15 3.78 -16.17
CA ARG A 407 4.73 2.52 -15.54
C ARG A 407 5.78 1.44 -15.78
N TYR A 408 6.30 0.88 -14.70
CA TYR A 408 7.29 -0.20 -14.76
C TYR A 408 6.83 -1.39 -13.94
N TYR A 409 6.76 -2.53 -14.62
CA TYR A 409 6.43 -3.81 -14.02
C TYR A 409 7.70 -4.65 -13.87
N PHE A 410 7.85 -5.25 -12.70
CA PHE A 410 8.93 -6.17 -12.35
C PHE A 410 8.39 -7.61 -12.42
N PRO A 411 8.66 -8.35 -13.50
CA PRO A 411 8.10 -9.68 -13.69
C PRO A 411 8.55 -10.65 -12.60
N SER A 412 7.71 -11.65 -12.32
CA SER A 412 8.00 -12.80 -11.45
C SER A 412 8.55 -12.42 -10.07
N THR A 413 8.17 -11.28 -9.51
CA THR A 413 8.56 -10.89 -8.14
C THR A 413 7.46 -11.23 -7.13
N THR A 414 7.87 -11.68 -5.94
CA THR A 414 7.01 -11.68 -4.75
C THR A 414 6.80 -10.25 -4.23
N HIS A 415 5.78 -10.04 -3.38
CA HIS A 415 5.49 -8.74 -2.80
C HIS A 415 6.64 -8.26 -1.91
N GLY A 416 7.18 -7.08 -2.24
CA GLY A 416 8.40 -6.55 -1.62
C GLY A 416 9.72 -7.08 -2.19
N GLY A 417 9.67 -8.05 -3.11
CA GLY A 417 10.86 -8.71 -3.67
C GLY A 417 11.49 -9.73 -2.71
N SER A 418 12.63 -10.28 -3.13
CA SER A 418 13.37 -11.29 -2.36
C SER A 418 13.76 -10.84 -0.95
N TRP A 419 13.74 -11.77 0.00
CA TRP A 419 14.17 -11.57 1.38
C TRP A 419 15.67 -11.86 1.58
N SER A 420 16.25 -12.82 0.86
CA SER A 420 17.68 -13.13 0.95
C SER A 420 18.53 -12.40 -0.09
N GLY A 421 17.97 -12.08 -1.25
CA GLY A 421 18.69 -11.55 -2.40
C GLY A 421 19.68 -12.56 -3.01
N GLY A 422 20.43 -12.12 -4.02
CA GLY A 422 21.42 -12.98 -4.69
C GLY A 422 20.79 -14.09 -5.53
N PHE A 423 21.40 -15.28 -5.50
CA PHE A 423 21.09 -16.41 -6.40
C PHE A 423 20.93 -17.75 -5.65
N PRO A 424 19.99 -17.87 -4.70
CA PRO A 424 19.78 -19.13 -3.98
C PRO A 424 19.14 -20.18 -4.88
N THR A 425 19.73 -21.38 -4.94
CA THR A 425 19.21 -22.52 -5.71
C THR A 425 17.97 -23.17 -5.10
N ALA A 426 17.67 -22.89 -3.82
CA ALA A 426 16.50 -23.38 -3.10
C ALA A 426 15.39 -22.33 -2.92
N GLY A 427 15.61 -21.09 -3.39
CA GLY A 427 14.73 -19.95 -3.14
C GLY A 427 14.93 -19.30 -1.77
N ASP A 428 14.05 -18.36 -1.44
CA ASP A 428 13.96 -17.75 -0.11
C ASP A 428 13.33 -18.72 0.90
N PRO A 429 13.47 -18.47 2.22
CA PRO A 429 12.80 -19.26 3.24
C PRO A 429 11.30 -19.39 2.96
N THR A 430 10.74 -20.60 3.15
CA THR A 430 9.32 -20.86 2.95
C THR A 430 8.48 -19.90 3.79
N PRO A 431 7.64 -19.06 3.15
CA PRO A 431 6.77 -18.16 3.89
C PRO A 431 5.78 -18.93 4.78
N ALA A 432 5.49 -18.39 5.96
CA ALA A 432 4.62 -19.04 6.93
C ALA A 432 3.25 -19.39 6.33
N GLY A 433 2.83 -20.65 6.47
CA GLY A 433 1.55 -21.15 5.96
C GLY A 433 1.52 -21.40 4.44
N CYS A 434 2.63 -21.24 3.72
CA CYS A 434 2.71 -21.52 2.28
C CYS A 434 3.40 -22.85 1.98
N ALA A 435 3.07 -23.45 0.83
CA ALA A 435 3.58 -24.76 0.43
C ALA A 435 4.95 -24.72 -0.27
N LEU A 436 5.25 -23.67 -1.04
CA LEU A 436 6.51 -23.56 -1.80
C LEU A 436 7.52 -22.66 -1.08
N PRO A 437 8.84 -22.90 -1.27
CA PRO A 437 9.88 -21.94 -0.92
C PRO A 437 9.60 -20.55 -1.48
N GLY A 438 10.13 -19.52 -0.82
CA GLY A 438 9.91 -18.13 -1.22
C GLY A 438 10.59 -17.78 -2.53
N ASN A 439 10.02 -16.82 -3.26
CA ASN A 439 10.59 -16.34 -4.51
C ASN A 439 11.75 -15.36 -4.30
N ALA A 440 12.94 -15.74 -4.76
CA ALA A 440 14.17 -14.98 -4.60
C ALA A 440 14.47 -13.91 -5.68
N VAL A 441 13.50 -13.49 -6.50
CA VAL A 441 13.71 -12.37 -7.44
C VAL A 441 13.65 -11.03 -6.69
N SER A 442 14.76 -10.29 -6.70
CA SER A 442 14.80 -8.90 -6.21
C SER A 442 14.14 -7.92 -7.18
N SER A 443 13.43 -6.94 -6.64
CA SER A 443 12.92 -5.76 -7.35
C SER A 443 13.65 -4.47 -7.00
N MET A 444 14.57 -4.52 -6.03
CA MET A 444 15.14 -3.32 -5.40
C MET A 444 16.08 -2.54 -6.33
N GLU A 445 16.84 -3.23 -7.18
CA GLU A 445 17.74 -2.60 -8.15
C GLU A 445 16.95 -1.78 -9.18
N SER A 446 15.91 -2.40 -9.76
CA SER A 446 15.04 -1.74 -10.73
C SER A 446 14.22 -0.62 -10.10
N LEU A 447 13.78 -0.77 -8.85
CA LEU A 447 13.08 0.28 -8.11
C LEU A 447 13.98 1.51 -7.90
N ARG A 448 15.23 1.31 -7.45
CA ARG A 448 16.21 2.40 -7.27
C ARG A 448 16.44 3.15 -8.59
N ALA A 449 16.64 2.42 -9.69
CA ALA A 449 16.79 3.03 -11.01
C ALA A 449 15.54 3.85 -11.41
N ALA A 450 14.33 3.32 -11.17
CA ALA A 450 13.07 4.01 -11.46
C ALA A 450 12.87 5.28 -10.62
N GLN A 451 13.22 5.24 -9.33
CA GLN A 451 13.19 6.42 -8.46
C GLN A 451 14.19 7.48 -8.92
N MET A 452 15.38 7.07 -9.38
CA MET A 452 16.36 8.01 -9.94
C MET A 452 15.90 8.66 -11.23
N MET A 453 15.20 7.92 -12.08
CA MET A 453 14.54 8.49 -13.25
C MET A 453 13.44 9.49 -12.86
N LEU A 454 12.66 9.22 -11.80
CA LEU A 454 11.66 10.17 -11.29
C LEU A 454 12.33 11.46 -10.81
N VAL A 455 13.41 11.37 -10.04
CA VAL A 455 14.17 12.52 -9.56
C VAL A 455 14.71 13.36 -10.72
N ALA A 456 15.38 12.73 -11.69
CA ALA A 456 15.89 13.43 -12.87
C ALA A 456 14.74 14.07 -13.68
N TRP A 457 13.58 13.39 -13.77
CA TRP A 457 12.43 13.96 -14.45
C TRP A 457 11.93 15.22 -13.76
N VAL A 458 11.79 15.18 -12.43
CA VAL A 458 11.36 16.32 -11.63
C VAL A 458 12.35 17.48 -11.69
N ARG A 459 13.63 17.22 -11.41
CA ARG A 459 14.66 18.25 -11.24
C ARG A 459 15.19 18.82 -12.56
N GLU A 460 15.32 17.98 -13.58
CA GLU A 460 16.04 18.31 -14.83
C GLU A 460 15.10 18.32 -16.05
N GLY A 461 13.84 17.91 -15.89
CA GLY A 461 12.93 17.72 -17.02
C GLY A 461 13.26 16.50 -17.90
N LYS A 462 14.27 15.70 -17.52
CA LYS A 462 14.69 14.52 -18.27
C LYS A 462 13.67 13.40 -18.16
N ALA A 463 12.93 13.15 -19.24
CA ALA A 463 11.91 12.11 -19.28
C ALA A 463 12.49 10.73 -18.90
N PRO A 464 11.79 9.92 -18.09
CA PRO A 464 12.19 8.55 -17.81
C PRO A 464 12.16 7.69 -19.08
N LEU A 465 12.77 6.50 -18.99
CA LEU A 465 12.65 5.48 -20.04
C LEU A 465 11.17 5.18 -20.38
N PRO A 466 10.87 4.69 -21.60
CA PRO A 466 9.51 4.31 -21.95
C PRO A 466 8.94 3.27 -20.97
N SER A 467 7.64 3.39 -20.67
CA SER A 467 6.94 2.43 -19.81
C SER A 467 7.08 0.99 -20.32
N ARG A 468 7.27 0.05 -19.39
CA ARG A 468 7.43 -1.38 -19.68
C ARG A 468 6.55 -2.19 -18.73
N TYR A 469 5.44 -2.72 -19.25
CA TYR A 469 4.44 -3.47 -18.48
C TYR A 469 3.63 -4.41 -19.40
N PRO A 470 3.01 -5.47 -18.85
CA PRO A 470 2.18 -6.40 -19.62
C PRO A 470 0.94 -5.69 -20.17
N THR A 471 0.57 -6.01 -21.42
CA THR A 471 -0.61 -5.46 -22.08
C THR A 471 -1.49 -6.55 -22.69
N LEU A 472 -2.78 -6.26 -22.89
CA LEU A 472 -3.68 -7.11 -23.67
C LEU A 472 -3.28 -7.10 -25.15
N LYS A 473 -2.94 -5.93 -25.70
CA LYS A 473 -2.53 -5.77 -27.11
C LYS A 473 -1.27 -6.56 -27.45
N GLY A 474 -0.31 -6.64 -26.53
CA GLY A 474 0.89 -7.47 -26.65
C GLY A 474 0.65 -8.97 -26.46
N GLY A 475 -0.55 -9.35 -26.02
CA GLY A 475 -0.89 -10.72 -25.66
C GLY A 475 -0.25 -11.17 -24.34
N ASP A 476 0.25 -10.24 -23.51
CA ASP A 476 0.93 -10.55 -22.25
C ASP A 476 -0.05 -10.84 -21.12
N LEU A 477 -1.22 -10.20 -21.13
CA LEU A 477 -2.27 -10.35 -20.11
C LEU A 477 -3.30 -11.41 -20.53
N VAL A 478 -3.44 -12.45 -19.71
CA VAL A 478 -4.28 -13.62 -19.98
C VAL A 478 -5.12 -14.01 -18.77
N ALA A 479 -6.06 -14.94 -18.94
CA ALA A 479 -6.80 -15.49 -17.81
C ALA A 479 -5.86 -16.19 -16.81
N ALA A 480 -6.19 -16.16 -15.52
CA ALA A 480 -5.40 -16.80 -14.46
C ALA A 480 -5.62 -18.32 -14.41
N THR A 481 -5.27 -18.99 -15.51
CA THR A 481 -5.31 -20.46 -15.63
C THR A 481 -4.01 -20.96 -16.25
N ALA A 482 -3.61 -22.17 -15.89
CA ALA A 482 -2.39 -22.82 -16.35
C ALA A 482 -2.33 -22.81 -17.89
N LYS A 483 -3.44 -23.17 -18.53
CA LYS A 483 -3.58 -23.18 -19.99
C LYS A 483 -3.36 -21.80 -20.60
N ALA A 484 -4.03 -20.76 -20.09
CA ALA A 484 -3.97 -19.43 -20.69
C ALA A 484 -2.62 -18.75 -20.45
N MET A 485 -2.01 -18.98 -19.29
CA MET A 485 -0.67 -18.49 -18.96
C MET A 485 0.44 -19.14 -19.77
N GLY A 486 0.21 -20.35 -20.30
CA GLY A 486 1.27 -21.19 -20.88
C GLY A 486 2.13 -21.84 -19.79
N TRP A 487 1.52 -22.17 -18.64
CA TRP A 487 2.22 -22.79 -17.51
C TRP A 487 2.80 -24.15 -17.91
N PRO A 488 4.10 -24.41 -17.67
CA PRO A 488 4.71 -25.69 -18.01
C PRO A 488 4.15 -26.83 -17.16
N ALA A 489 4.07 -28.03 -17.75
CA ALA A 489 3.64 -29.25 -17.07
C ALA A 489 4.77 -29.79 -16.16
N ILE A 490 5.03 -29.12 -15.05
CA ILE A 490 6.03 -29.54 -14.05
C ILE A 490 5.39 -30.60 -13.14
N ALA A 491 5.94 -31.82 -13.15
CA ALA A 491 5.40 -32.94 -12.37
C ALA A 491 5.39 -32.63 -10.86
N GLY A 492 4.23 -32.84 -10.20
CA GLY A 492 4.05 -32.62 -8.77
C GLY A 492 4.00 -31.14 -8.33
N ALA A 493 4.19 -30.19 -9.24
CA ALA A 493 4.09 -28.77 -8.93
C ALA A 493 2.61 -28.32 -8.87
N PRO A 494 2.28 -27.32 -8.02
CA PRO A 494 0.98 -26.69 -8.06
C PRO A 494 0.79 -25.91 -9.37
N VAL A 495 -0.48 -25.67 -9.71
CA VAL A 495 -0.90 -24.86 -10.86
C VAL A 495 -1.49 -23.53 -10.40
N PRO A 496 -1.45 -22.48 -11.24
CA PRO A 496 -1.98 -21.15 -10.90
C PRO A 496 -3.49 -21.10 -10.67
N ASP A 497 -4.22 -22.13 -11.12
CA ASP A 497 -5.67 -22.20 -11.07
C ASP A 497 -6.19 -22.06 -9.62
N GLY A 498 -7.13 -21.13 -9.44
CA GLY A 498 -7.75 -20.86 -8.14
C GLY A 498 -6.86 -20.14 -7.12
N LYS A 499 -5.70 -19.58 -7.53
CA LYS A 499 -4.79 -18.85 -6.62
C LYS A 499 -4.98 -17.34 -6.64
N LEU A 500 -5.81 -16.83 -7.55
CA LEU A 500 -6.08 -15.40 -7.72
C LEU A 500 -7.04 -14.88 -6.65
N ASN A 501 -6.66 -13.82 -5.94
CA ASN A 501 -7.58 -13.04 -5.12
C ASN A 501 -8.60 -12.33 -6.03
N SER A 502 -9.84 -12.79 -5.96
CA SER A 502 -10.92 -12.34 -6.84
C SER A 502 -11.32 -10.89 -6.55
N LEU A 503 -11.51 -10.10 -7.62
CA LEU A 503 -12.07 -8.76 -7.56
C LEU A 503 -13.59 -8.85 -7.46
N LEU A 504 -14.09 -8.73 -6.23
CA LEU A 504 -15.53 -8.73 -5.96
C LEU A 504 -16.09 -7.31 -6.07
N ASN A 505 -17.26 -7.18 -6.70
CA ASN A 505 -18.01 -5.94 -6.73
C ASN A 505 -18.95 -5.89 -5.51
N TYR A 506 -18.64 -5.01 -4.57
CA TYR A 506 -19.42 -4.84 -3.34
C TYR A 506 -20.46 -3.72 -3.43
N ASP A 507 -21.59 -3.95 -2.77
CA ASP A 507 -22.56 -2.93 -2.37
C ASP A 507 -22.40 -2.68 -0.86
N PHE A 508 -21.65 -1.61 -0.55
CA PHE A 508 -21.40 -1.12 0.81
C PHE A 508 -22.51 -0.20 1.35
N GLY A 509 -23.59 0.02 0.57
CA GLY A 509 -24.66 0.94 0.89
C GLY A 509 -24.44 2.38 0.40
N PRO A 510 -25.49 3.21 0.45
CA PRO A 510 -25.51 4.54 -0.20
C PRO A 510 -24.61 5.59 0.46
N GLY A 511 -24.20 5.39 1.72
CA GLY A 511 -23.26 6.30 2.40
C GLY A 511 -21.82 6.18 1.91
N TYR A 512 -21.48 5.11 1.18
CA TYR A 512 -20.13 4.86 0.68
C TYR A 512 -19.93 5.59 -0.66
N LYS A 513 -19.09 6.62 -0.63
CA LYS A 513 -18.70 7.40 -1.82
C LYS A 513 -17.64 6.61 -2.57
N THR A 514 -18.11 5.78 -3.49
CA THR A 514 -17.28 4.74 -4.11
C THR A 514 -16.06 5.31 -4.83
N HIS A 515 -16.20 6.34 -5.66
CA HIS A 515 -15.07 6.93 -6.40
C HIS A 515 -13.91 7.35 -5.50
N ASP A 516 -14.24 7.90 -4.34
CA ASP A 516 -13.30 8.48 -3.40
C ASP A 516 -12.83 7.51 -2.32
N THR A 517 -13.34 6.28 -2.32
CA THR A 517 -13.13 5.32 -1.22
C THR A 517 -13.39 6.01 0.14
N SER A 518 -14.47 6.79 0.23
CA SER A 518 -14.78 7.64 1.38
C SER A 518 -16.23 7.54 1.85
N GLY A 519 -16.57 8.28 2.91
CA GLY A 519 -17.90 8.29 3.52
C GLY A 519 -18.12 7.12 4.48
N VAL A 520 -19.36 6.62 4.51
CA VAL A 520 -19.85 5.70 5.54
C VAL A 520 -20.29 4.38 4.90
N ILE A 521 -19.65 3.28 5.30
CA ILE A 521 -20.14 1.95 4.94
C ILE A 521 -21.37 1.62 5.78
N GLY A 522 -22.52 1.45 5.12
CA GLY A 522 -23.80 1.16 5.78
C GLY A 522 -24.19 -0.33 5.78
N LYS A 523 -23.49 -1.19 5.04
CA LYS A 523 -23.77 -2.62 4.95
C LYS A 523 -22.53 -3.43 5.32
N GLN A 524 -22.61 -4.19 6.40
CA GLN A 524 -21.54 -5.06 6.89
C GLN A 524 -22.11 -6.43 7.36
N PRO A 525 -21.64 -7.56 6.80
CA PRO A 525 -20.83 -7.67 5.58
C PRO A 525 -21.53 -7.03 4.37
N PRO A 526 -20.78 -6.48 3.40
CA PRO A 526 -21.38 -5.93 2.19
C PRO A 526 -21.99 -7.03 1.33
N ARG A 527 -22.99 -6.66 0.51
CA ARG A 527 -23.53 -7.58 -0.48
C ARG A 527 -22.55 -7.71 -1.65
N VAL A 528 -22.27 -8.94 -2.06
CA VAL A 528 -21.48 -9.23 -3.27
C VAL A 528 -22.40 -9.22 -4.48
N LEU A 529 -22.12 -8.36 -5.45
CA LEU A 529 -22.89 -8.23 -6.70
C LEU A 529 -22.38 -9.16 -7.80
N GLY A 530 -21.14 -9.62 -7.68
CA GLY A 530 -20.48 -10.51 -8.62
C GLY A 530 -18.95 -10.36 -8.56
N ALA A 531 -18.25 -11.25 -9.27
CA ALA A 531 -16.82 -11.13 -9.52
C ALA A 531 -16.59 -10.43 -10.87
N LEU A 532 -15.56 -9.60 -10.93
CA LEU A 532 -15.13 -8.92 -12.14
C LEU A 532 -13.95 -9.65 -12.78
N PRO A 533 -13.80 -9.58 -14.12
CA PRO A 533 -12.69 -10.22 -14.80
C PRO A 533 -11.35 -9.61 -14.35
N GLN A 534 -10.40 -10.49 -14.13
CA GLN A 534 -9.00 -10.14 -13.92
C GLN A 534 -8.13 -10.86 -14.94
N ARG A 535 -6.94 -10.30 -15.17
CA ARG A 535 -5.90 -10.89 -15.99
C ARG A 535 -4.59 -10.95 -15.21
N VAL A 536 -3.74 -11.88 -15.59
CA VAL A 536 -2.39 -12.05 -15.05
C VAL A 536 -1.39 -12.12 -16.21
N PRO A 537 -0.11 -11.82 -15.96
CA PRO A 537 0.93 -11.95 -16.97
C PRO A 537 1.14 -13.42 -17.38
N ARG A 538 1.38 -13.66 -18.68
CA ARG A 538 1.75 -14.97 -19.21
C ARG A 538 3.19 -15.33 -18.84
N VAL A 539 3.52 -16.60 -18.97
CA VAL A 539 4.85 -17.13 -18.71
C VAL A 539 5.50 -17.71 -19.97
N ASN A 540 6.82 -17.87 -19.93
CA ASN A 540 7.58 -18.65 -20.90
C ASN A 540 7.58 -20.16 -20.54
N ALA A 541 8.31 -20.97 -21.31
CA ALA A 541 8.44 -22.41 -21.08
C ALA A 541 9.06 -22.78 -19.71
N ASP A 542 9.75 -21.85 -19.06
CA ASP A 542 10.31 -22.02 -17.72
C ASP A 542 9.32 -21.63 -16.61
N GLY A 543 8.11 -21.20 -16.94
CA GLY A 543 7.14 -20.71 -15.95
C GLY A 543 7.47 -19.32 -15.40
N ASN A 544 8.33 -18.55 -16.10
CA ASN A 544 8.71 -17.19 -15.72
C ASN A 544 8.02 -16.15 -16.61
N GLU A 545 7.55 -15.05 -16.00
CA GLU A 545 6.92 -13.94 -16.71
C GLU A 545 7.96 -13.16 -17.53
N THR A 546 7.59 -12.67 -18.71
CA THR A 546 8.56 -12.13 -19.68
C THR A 546 8.36 -10.65 -20.04
N SER A 547 7.16 -10.10 -19.79
CA SER A 547 6.87 -8.69 -20.00
C SER A 547 7.48 -7.82 -18.90
N GLY A 548 7.79 -6.55 -19.20
CA GLY A 548 8.27 -5.59 -18.20
C GLY A 548 9.78 -5.42 -18.17
N VAL A 549 10.32 -5.07 -17.00
CA VAL A 549 11.75 -4.85 -16.73
C VAL A 549 12.32 -6.07 -16.00
N PRO A 550 12.94 -7.03 -16.70
CA PRO A 550 13.36 -8.27 -16.06
C PRO A 550 14.56 -8.03 -15.15
N ALA A 551 14.48 -8.54 -13.92
CA ALA A 551 15.62 -8.63 -13.03
C ALA A 551 16.74 -9.50 -13.65
N VAL A 552 17.98 -9.34 -13.17
CA VAL A 552 19.10 -10.18 -13.61
C VAL A 552 18.82 -11.67 -13.36
N ALA A 553 18.23 -12.01 -12.20
CA ALA A 553 17.84 -13.37 -11.86
C ALA A 553 16.84 -14.01 -12.84
N LEU A 554 16.02 -13.22 -13.55
CA LEU A 554 15.08 -13.75 -14.56
C LEU A 554 15.69 -13.92 -15.95
N GLN A 555 16.80 -13.22 -16.22
CA GLN A 555 17.58 -13.45 -17.44
C GLN A 555 18.55 -14.63 -17.29
N VAL A 556 18.82 -15.04 -16.05
CA VAL A 556 19.69 -16.16 -15.69
C VAL A 556 18.95 -17.03 -14.66
N PRO A 557 17.78 -17.60 -15.02
CA PRO A 557 16.89 -18.23 -14.06
C PRO A 557 17.51 -19.50 -13.44
N LEU A 558 17.19 -19.73 -12.17
CA LEU A 558 17.51 -20.96 -11.44
C LEU A 558 16.28 -21.85 -11.21
N GLY A 559 15.10 -21.40 -11.64
CA GLY A 559 13.83 -22.07 -11.46
C GLY A 559 12.67 -21.30 -12.09
N SER A 560 11.46 -21.77 -11.81
CA SER A 560 10.25 -20.96 -11.99
C SER A 560 10.09 -20.05 -10.78
N HIS A 561 9.93 -18.76 -11.04
CA HIS A 561 9.73 -17.70 -10.07
C HIS A 561 8.29 -17.18 -10.18
N LEU A 562 7.51 -17.40 -9.13
CA LEU A 562 6.06 -17.23 -9.13
C LEU A 562 5.68 -15.96 -8.37
N GLY A 563 4.71 -15.20 -8.88
CA GLY A 563 4.04 -14.14 -8.10
C GLY A 563 2.96 -14.65 -7.15
N TRP A 564 2.75 -15.96 -7.10
CA TRP A 564 1.75 -16.63 -6.27
C TRP A 564 2.35 -17.85 -5.59
N ASN A 565 1.69 -18.32 -4.54
CA ASN A 565 2.03 -19.53 -3.81
C ASN A 565 0.71 -20.17 -3.30
N VAL A 566 0.80 -21.39 -2.77
CA VAL A 566 -0.35 -22.16 -2.30
C VAL A 566 -0.41 -22.13 -0.78
N LYS A 567 -1.58 -21.81 -0.22
CA LYS A 567 -1.82 -21.94 1.21
C LYS A 567 -1.78 -23.44 1.59
N ALA A 568 -0.90 -23.81 2.51
CA ALA A 568 -0.66 -25.21 2.85
C ALA A 568 -1.78 -25.81 3.71
N ASP A 569 -2.34 -25.03 4.64
CA ASP A 569 -3.32 -25.49 5.62
C ASP A 569 -4.23 -24.35 6.13
N GLY A 570 -5.14 -24.69 7.04
CA GLY A 570 -6.06 -23.74 7.68
C GLY A 570 -7.18 -23.24 6.77
N TYR A 571 -7.72 -22.07 7.10
CA TYR A 571 -8.62 -21.34 6.22
C TYR A 571 -7.92 -21.05 4.88
N GLU A 572 -8.64 -21.22 3.77
CA GLU A 572 -8.11 -21.12 2.40
C GLU A 572 -7.08 -22.18 1.99
N ALA A 573 -6.95 -23.33 2.70
CA ALA A 573 -6.05 -24.40 2.29
C ALA A 573 -6.24 -24.83 0.81
N GLY A 574 -5.16 -24.86 0.04
CA GLY A 574 -5.18 -25.10 -1.41
C GLY A 574 -5.45 -23.87 -2.28
N GLY A 575 -5.86 -22.75 -1.67
CA GLY A 575 -6.03 -21.43 -2.29
C GLY A 575 -4.71 -20.65 -2.41
N GLY A 576 -4.82 -19.36 -2.70
CA GLY A 576 -3.67 -18.46 -2.81
C GLY A 576 -3.07 -18.11 -1.44
N CYS A 577 -1.74 -18.10 -1.33
CA CYS A 577 -1.04 -17.78 -0.08
C CYS A 577 -0.80 -16.26 0.10
N GLY A 578 -1.86 -15.46 0.06
CA GLY A 578 -1.79 -14.01 0.24
C GLY A 578 -0.87 -13.32 -0.79
N PHE A 579 0.21 -12.70 -0.32
CA PHE A 579 1.17 -11.96 -1.16
C PHE A 579 2.49 -12.71 -1.40
N ALA A 580 2.59 -13.94 -0.91
CA ALA A 580 3.79 -14.74 -1.05
C ALA A 580 3.88 -15.30 -2.48
N GLY A 581 4.97 -14.98 -3.17
CA GLY A 581 5.41 -15.66 -4.37
C GLY A 581 6.19 -16.94 -4.02
N GLY A 582 5.98 -17.99 -4.81
CA GLY A 582 6.69 -19.26 -4.68
C GLY A 582 7.92 -19.38 -5.59
N PHE A 583 8.72 -20.41 -5.34
CA PHE A 583 9.85 -20.81 -6.18
C PHE A 583 9.86 -22.32 -6.41
N ILE A 584 10.09 -22.74 -7.66
CA ILE A 584 10.25 -24.15 -8.04
C ILE A 584 11.59 -24.31 -8.75
N PRO A 585 12.61 -24.91 -8.10
CA PRO A 585 13.96 -24.99 -8.65
C PRO A 585 14.00 -25.79 -9.95
N PHE A 586 14.95 -25.47 -10.83
CA PHE A 586 15.33 -26.39 -11.90
C PHE A 586 16.07 -27.59 -11.33
N ALA A 587 16.03 -28.71 -12.04
CA ALA A 587 16.95 -29.81 -11.79
C ALA A 587 18.40 -29.33 -11.90
N ARG A 588 19.30 -29.82 -11.05
CA ARG A 588 20.72 -29.50 -11.13
C ARG A 588 21.35 -30.15 -12.36
N THR A 589 21.08 -31.43 -12.59
CA THR A 589 21.66 -32.21 -13.70
C THR A 589 20.62 -32.66 -14.72
N LYS A 590 21.07 -33.01 -15.93
CA LYS A 590 20.20 -33.61 -16.95
C LYS A 590 19.56 -34.92 -16.47
N ALA A 591 20.31 -35.75 -15.76
CA ALA A 591 19.82 -37.03 -15.24
C ALA A 591 18.66 -36.81 -14.24
N GLU A 592 18.82 -35.84 -13.33
CA GLU A 592 17.77 -35.44 -12.39
C GLU A 592 16.53 -34.89 -13.10
N ARG A 593 16.71 -34.05 -14.14
CA ARG A 593 15.62 -33.53 -14.95
C ARG A 593 14.79 -34.65 -15.59
N LEU A 594 15.45 -35.61 -16.23
CA LEU A 594 14.79 -36.74 -16.88
C LEU A 594 14.08 -37.64 -15.88
N ALA A 595 14.70 -37.90 -14.72
CA ALA A 595 14.11 -38.70 -13.65
C ALA A 595 12.84 -38.07 -13.04
N ARG A 596 12.78 -36.72 -12.99
CA ARG A 596 11.62 -35.97 -12.49
C ARG A 596 10.58 -35.65 -13.56
N HIS A 597 10.82 -36.04 -14.81
CA HIS A 597 10.00 -35.65 -15.96
C HIS A 597 9.81 -34.12 -16.06
N ASP A 598 10.83 -33.35 -15.68
CA ASP A 598 10.77 -31.89 -15.73
C ASP A 598 11.01 -31.40 -17.17
N PRO A 599 10.08 -30.64 -17.77
CA PRO A 599 10.23 -30.17 -19.14
C PRO A 599 11.28 -29.05 -19.28
N ARG A 600 11.70 -28.42 -18.18
CA ARG A 600 12.60 -27.26 -18.17
C ARG A 600 14.05 -27.73 -18.14
N LEU A 601 14.93 -27.14 -18.94
CA LEU A 601 16.37 -27.49 -18.96
C LEU A 601 16.99 -27.39 -17.56
N SER A 602 17.88 -28.34 -17.24
CA SER A 602 18.62 -28.35 -15.97
C SER A 602 19.64 -27.20 -15.89
N LEU A 603 20.16 -26.94 -14.69
CA LEU A 603 21.24 -25.95 -14.51
C LEU A 603 22.49 -26.34 -15.32
N GLU A 604 22.87 -27.62 -15.28
CA GLU A 604 23.98 -28.18 -16.08
C GLU A 604 23.77 -27.99 -17.59
N GLU A 605 22.56 -28.23 -18.11
CA GLU A 605 22.27 -28.04 -19.54
C GLU A 605 22.28 -26.56 -19.96
N ARG A 606 22.07 -25.62 -19.02
CA ARG A 606 22.04 -24.17 -19.29
C ARG A 606 23.38 -23.49 -19.17
N TYR A 607 24.13 -23.83 -18.13
CA TYR A 607 25.32 -23.08 -17.70
C TYR A 607 26.58 -23.92 -17.74
N HIS A 608 26.47 -25.23 -17.92
CA HIS A 608 27.55 -26.22 -17.84
C HIS A 608 28.17 -26.35 -16.45
N ASP A 609 28.72 -25.26 -15.90
CA ASP A 609 29.37 -25.19 -14.60
C ASP A 609 29.12 -23.84 -13.90
N HIS A 610 29.71 -23.65 -12.71
CA HIS A 610 29.60 -22.40 -11.95
C HIS A 610 30.19 -21.19 -12.71
N ALA A 611 31.30 -21.38 -13.44
CA ALA A 611 31.92 -20.30 -14.20
C ALA A 611 31.02 -19.83 -15.34
N GLY A 612 30.36 -20.75 -16.05
CA GLY A 612 29.37 -20.45 -17.08
C GLY A 612 28.13 -19.74 -16.52
N PHE A 613 27.70 -20.08 -15.30
CA PHE A 613 26.64 -19.34 -14.61
C PHE A 613 27.07 -17.89 -14.29
N VAL A 614 28.25 -17.69 -13.71
CA VAL A 614 28.79 -16.35 -13.40
C VAL A 614 28.92 -15.51 -14.66
N GLU A 615 29.43 -16.07 -15.76
CA GLU A 615 29.53 -15.37 -17.04
C GLU A 615 28.16 -15.00 -17.63
N ALA A 616 27.14 -15.86 -17.47
CA ALA A 616 25.77 -15.52 -17.84
C ALA A 616 25.23 -14.34 -17.01
N VAL A 617 25.53 -14.29 -15.71
CA VAL A 617 25.19 -13.15 -14.84
C VAL A 617 25.91 -11.88 -15.29
N ARG A 618 27.22 -11.91 -15.56
CA ARG A 618 27.97 -10.74 -16.07
C ARG A 618 27.34 -10.17 -17.34
N LYS A 619 26.97 -11.04 -18.29
CA LYS A 619 26.28 -10.63 -19.53
C LYS A 619 24.92 -10.00 -19.25
N ALA A 620 24.12 -10.57 -18.35
CA ALA A 620 22.82 -10.01 -17.97
C ALA A 620 22.94 -8.66 -17.26
N VAL A 621 23.93 -8.51 -16.38
CA VAL A 621 24.27 -7.25 -15.70
C VAL A 621 24.68 -6.19 -16.72
N ALA A 622 25.59 -6.51 -17.65
CA ALA A 622 26.02 -5.58 -18.69
C ALA A 622 24.85 -5.08 -19.55
N ARG A 623 23.91 -5.97 -19.93
CA ARG A 623 22.69 -5.58 -20.66
C ARG A 623 21.80 -4.64 -19.84
N GLN A 624 21.56 -4.91 -18.57
CA GLN A 624 20.70 -4.07 -17.73
C GLN A 624 21.31 -2.70 -17.45
N LYS A 625 22.64 -2.63 -17.24
CA LYS A 625 23.37 -1.35 -17.14
C LYS A 625 23.24 -0.54 -18.42
N ALA A 626 23.53 -1.15 -19.57
CA ALA A 626 23.43 -0.48 -20.87
C ALA A 626 22.00 0.02 -21.16
N ALA A 627 20.99 -0.69 -20.68
CA ALA A 627 19.59 -0.31 -20.80
C ALA A 627 19.12 0.73 -19.74
N GLY A 628 19.99 1.16 -18.82
CA GLY A 628 19.68 2.14 -17.77
C GLY A 628 18.88 1.61 -16.58
N TRP A 629 18.79 0.29 -16.42
CA TRP A 629 17.98 -0.38 -15.41
C TRP A 629 18.78 -0.90 -14.21
N LEU A 630 20.09 -0.65 -14.19
CA LEU A 630 20.97 -1.11 -13.13
C LEU A 630 22.06 -0.07 -12.86
N LEU A 631 22.16 0.37 -11.61
CA LEU A 631 23.21 1.28 -11.15
C LEU A 631 24.55 0.53 -11.00
N GLU A 632 25.66 1.27 -11.00
CA GLU A 632 27.00 0.67 -10.92
C GLU A 632 27.20 -0.20 -9.66
N ALA A 633 26.85 0.33 -8.49
CA ALA A 633 26.98 -0.39 -7.22
C ALA A 633 26.13 -1.67 -7.20
N ASP A 634 24.92 -1.62 -7.78
CA ASP A 634 24.03 -2.76 -7.88
C ASP A 634 24.57 -3.83 -8.82
N ALA A 635 25.16 -3.41 -9.94
CA ALA A 635 25.82 -4.31 -10.87
C ALA A 635 26.99 -5.06 -10.23
N GLN A 636 27.86 -4.35 -9.52
CA GLN A 636 29.01 -4.95 -8.82
C GLN A 636 28.55 -5.93 -7.74
N LYS A 637 27.53 -5.55 -6.96
CA LYS A 637 26.94 -6.41 -5.94
C LYS A 637 26.38 -7.71 -6.54
N LEU A 638 25.62 -7.64 -7.62
CA LEU A 638 25.04 -8.83 -8.26
C LEU A 638 26.12 -9.77 -8.81
N ILE A 639 27.18 -9.22 -9.41
CA ILE A 639 28.32 -10.01 -9.88
C ILE A 639 29.01 -10.73 -8.71
N ALA A 640 29.32 -10.01 -7.63
CA ALA A 640 29.96 -10.60 -6.45
C ALA A 640 29.07 -11.67 -5.80
N GLN A 641 27.76 -11.46 -5.75
CA GLN A 641 26.81 -12.46 -5.26
C GLN A 641 26.76 -13.72 -6.13
N ALA A 642 26.89 -13.59 -7.46
CA ALA A 642 26.97 -14.74 -8.35
C ALA A 642 28.28 -15.52 -8.15
N GLU A 643 29.41 -14.82 -8.07
CA GLU A 643 30.73 -15.42 -7.81
C GLU A 643 30.74 -16.23 -6.51
N ALA A 644 30.14 -15.69 -5.44
CA ALA A 644 30.04 -16.31 -4.13
C ALA A 644 28.93 -17.36 -4.00
N SER A 645 28.08 -17.54 -5.02
CA SER A 645 26.97 -18.48 -4.96
C SER A 645 27.42 -19.94 -5.05
N LYS A 646 26.52 -20.87 -4.69
CA LYS A 646 26.75 -22.32 -4.75
C LYS A 646 26.10 -22.97 -5.99
N VAL A 647 25.87 -22.19 -7.04
CA VAL A 647 25.23 -22.69 -8.26
C VAL A 647 26.22 -23.59 -8.98
N LEU A 648 25.89 -24.88 -9.14
CA LEU A 648 26.79 -25.87 -9.78
C LEU A 648 28.18 -25.99 -9.11
N THR A 649 28.32 -25.63 -7.84
CA THR A 649 29.48 -26.00 -7.02
C THR A 649 29.24 -27.36 -6.40
N ASP A 650 30.24 -28.24 -6.36
CA ASP A 650 30.16 -29.59 -5.80
C ASP A 650 29.71 -29.63 -4.32
#